data_AF-A0A354XBF7-F1
#
_entry.id   AF-A0A354XBF7-F1
#
_cell.length_a   1.000
_cell.length_b   1.000
_cell.length_c   1.000
_cell.angle_alpha   90.00
_cell.angle_beta   90.00
_cell.angle_gamma   90.00
#
_symmetry.space_group_name_H-M   'P 1'
#
loop_
_entity.id
_entity.type
_entity.pdbx_description
1 polymer ?
#
loop_
_entity_poly.entity_id
_entity_poly.type
_entity_poly.pdbx_seq_one_letter_code
_entity_poly.pdbx_strand_id
1 'polypeptide(L)'
;MNGERDLRLFKEEEEQGPHGEAGEIVLNLQEVRERLGTLKIEKKILRMKVMEEERAREAELQQEIEGLMTQIETLLSQTKEEDFAEEIANLFLTAAQLVHEARMGGLFELFELAEFDDRLLEKYDRVKQKDFSMSQQAQGDCAQFETEIGKELLLRELEHLYNDTTQQVRAIYEHTSAATPIAVSGCAEGLCKCAGDLFNFEVGGVLRVDEFIGYVNILRENHAAILKLAAGYQTDLPERFMHLMQEVERLIQKHEANLQDVKALLEGGENIMSFERYNELAIELAAQYKYYIEWQRQMVKESHFESVSALQAGEISKEEANWSGIGTTKDGRRFQVGLRGKKGCEYGRCANCCLFHGSSDASISAENIVTQFDRSLKKEGLVAKQGQEEKEWEDQEKKDVYRIDFNGSGSFLNDDEMPREARVAIFDTLSKLPFTKILIESRVEYIDQEKIRELQDRLRPDQKIEMAIGLESANNLVRELSVAKGYSLEEFERSVEVLSSQGVDVLVYSIVKPALLREQEALADSLNTGRYLAELVGRVREKTQNSTFSLTMKLEQSFIQKGGYLDFLHNKKKRVMAGKKEESLYETPWSFTIAEIVQRLCDEGVQDCINIQIGRSDDYPPPIDITRNRTMDGIPHDESTKAVDQALQEFNKDGNIYTLSVELERIQTMYPEIFQAWQTTLGA
;
A
#
# COMPACT_ATOMS: atom_id res chain seq x y z
N MET A 1 14.05 59.15 -26.55
CA MET A 1 13.65 58.26 -27.67
C MET A 1 13.34 56.92 -27.03
N ASN A 2 12.19 56.78 -26.38
CA ASN A 2 10.83 56.59 -26.94
C ASN A 2 10.70 55.27 -27.70
N GLY A 3 9.80 54.41 -27.23
CA GLY A 3 9.32 53.24 -27.93
C GLY A 3 8.87 52.12 -27.00
N GLU A 4 7.90 52.43 -26.14
CA GLU A 4 7.14 51.48 -25.32
C GLU A 4 6.69 50.26 -26.15
N ARG A 5 6.95 49.05 -25.64
CA ARG A 5 6.27 47.82 -26.11
C ARG A 5 5.17 47.53 -25.11
N ASP A 6 3.95 47.75 -25.59
CA ASP A 6 2.69 47.53 -24.90
C ASP A 6 2.50 46.03 -24.61
N LEU A 7 2.75 45.66 -23.35
CA LEU A 7 2.33 44.40 -22.73
C LEU A 7 1.00 44.71 -22.02
N ARG A 8 -0.10 44.65 -22.76
CA ARG A 8 -1.46 44.63 -22.23
C ARG A 8 -2.32 43.75 -23.11
N LEU A 9 -2.66 42.58 -22.58
CA LEU A 9 -4.02 42.06 -22.40
C LEU A 9 -3.88 40.84 -21.48
N PHE A 10 -4.90 40.58 -20.66
CA PHE A 10 -4.92 39.68 -19.48
C PHE A 10 -4.47 40.32 -18.17
N LYS A 11 -5.22 41.37 -17.78
CA LYS A 11 -5.73 41.49 -16.42
C LYS A 11 -7.24 41.60 -16.48
N GLU A 12 -7.88 40.97 -15.50
CA GLU A 12 -9.32 41.00 -15.15
C GLU A 12 -10.22 40.10 -16.00
N GLU A 13 -10.21 38.81 -15.65
CA GLU A 13 -11.42 38.08 -15.22
C GLU A 13 -10.97 37.16 -14.08
N GLU A 14 -10.72 37.76 -12.91
CA GLU A 14 -10.83 37.07 -11.62
C GLU A 14 -12.33 36.84 -11.36
N GLU A 15 -12.93 35.91 -12.09
CA GLU A 15 -14.19 35.28 -11.68
C GLU A 15 -13.87 33.84 -11.28
N GLN A 16 -13.82 33.65 -9.96
CA GLN A 16 -14.20 32.41 -9.28
C GLN A 16 -13.70 31.12 -9.94
N GLY A 17 -12.40 30.85 -9.83
CA GLY A 17 -11.95 29.46 -9.82
C GLY A 17 -12.71 28.72 -8.71
N PRO A 18 -13.13 27.45 -8.89
CA PRO A 18 -13.88 26.79 -7.86
C PRO A 18 -12.93 26.52 -6.70
N HIS A 19 -12.91 27.43 -5.73
CA HIS A 19 -13.03 27.05 -4.33
C HIS A 19 -14.38 26.35 -4.18
N GLY A 20 -14.47 25.14 -4.76
CA GLY A 20 -15.47 24.19 -4.34
C GLY A 20 -15.05 23.76 -2.94
N GLU A 21 -15.92 24.01 -1.98
CA GLU A 21 -16.05 23.10 -0.86
C GLU A 21 -15.86 21.69 -1.41
N ALA A 22 -14.96 20.89 -0.81
CA ALA A 22 -14.85 19.48 -1.14
C ALA A 22 -16.14 18.79 -0.64
N GLY A 23 -17.23 19.04 -1.37
CA GLY A 23 -18.41 18.21 -1.35
C GLY A 23 -17.94 16.80 -1.63
N GLU A 24 -18.50 15.87 -0.88
CA GLU A 24 -18.40 14.46 -1.22
C GLU A 24 -18.53 14.32 -2.74
N ILE A 25 -17.53 13.72 -3.40
CA ILE A 25 -17.81 13.07 -4.68
C ILE A 25 -18.56 11.79 -4.29
N VAL A 26 -19.78 11.94 -3.79
CA VAL A 26 -20.86 11.04 -4.15
C VAL A 26 -21.01 11.33 -5.63
N LEU A 27 -20.45 10.46 -6.48
CA LEU A 27 -20.79 10.48 -7.90
C LEU A 27 -22.31 10.51 -7.95
N ASN A 28 -22.89 11.66 -8.29
CA ASN A 28 -24.32 11.78 -8.42
C ASN A 28 -24.72 10.76 -9.49
N LEU A 29 -25.43 9.71 -9.09
CA LEU A 29 -25.86 8.63 -9.98
C LEU A 29 -26.49 9.21 -11.26
N GLN A 30 -27.16 10.35 -11.13
CA GLN A 30 -27.78 11.09 -12.23
C GLN A 30 -26.76 11.77 -13.16
N GLU A 31 -25.67 12.35 -12.67
CA GLU A 31 -24.60 12.93 -13.50
C GLU A 31 -23.78 11.84 -14.23
N VAL A 32 -23.49 10.73 -13.56
CA VAL A 32 -22.83 9.56 -14.18
C VAL A 32 -23.71 8.97 -15.28
N ARG A 33 -25.03 8.90 -15.06
CA ARG A 33 -26.02 8.45 -16.05
C ARG A 33 -26.18 9.38 -17.24
N GLU A 34 -26.20 10.70 -17.01
CA GLU A 34 -26.25 11.69 -18.09
C GLU A 34 -24.99 11.65 -18.97
N ARG A 35 -23.83 11.32 -18.37
CA ARG A 35 -22.59 11.07 -19.11
C ARG A 35 -22.55 9.74 -19.85
N LEU A 36 -23.11 8.68 -19.28
CA LEU A 36 -23.01 7.31 -19.81
C LEU A 36 -24.12 6.89 -20.78
N GLY A 37 -25.33 7.47 -20.71
CA GLY A 37 -26.43 7.08 -21.60
C GLY A 37 -26.69 5.56 -21.66
N THR A 38 -27.18 5.04 -22.80
CA THR A 38 -27.49 3.61 -23.03
C THR A 38 -26.28 2.77 -23.46
N LEU A 39 -25.11 2.97 -22.84
CA LEU A 39 -23.93 2.15 -23.15
C LEU A 39 -24.18 0.71 -22.67
N LYS A 40 -24.30 -0.23 -23.62
CA LYS A 40 -24.37 -1.67 -23.36
C LYS A 40 -22.97 -2.26 -23.43
N ILE A 41 -22.65 -3.14 -22.48
CA ILE A 41 -21.44 -3.97 -22.53
C ILE A 41 -21.39 -4.72 -23.86
N GLU A 42 -20.27 -4.64 -24.59
CA GLU A 42 -20.06 -5.44 -25.80
C GLU A 42 -20.01 -6.92 -25.41
N LYS A 43 -20.76 -7.77 -26.13
CA LYS A 43 -20.79 -9.22 -25.88
C LYS A 43 -19.43 -9.86 -26.17
N LYS A 44 -18.55 -9.90 -25.18
CA LYS A 44 -17.25 -10.57 -25.25
C LYS A 44 -17.21 -11.64 -24.17
N ILE A 45 -17.00 -12.88 -24.58
CA ILE A 45 -16.81 -14.01 -23.67
C ILE A 45 -15.40 -13.86 -23.10
N LEU A 46 -15.29 -13.60 -21.81
CA LEU A 46 -14.00 -13.42 -21.13
C LEU A 46 -13.62 -14.66 -20.29
N ARG A 47 -14.58 -15.54 -20.02
CA ARG A 47 -14.36 -16.72 -19.17
C ARG A 47 -13.78 -17.91 -19.96
N MET A 48 -12.68 -18.48 -19.44
CA MET A 48 -11.94 -19.54 -20.14
C MET A 48 -12.45 -20.97 -19.87
N LYS A 49 -13.21 -21.23 -18.80
CA LYS A 49 -13.78 -22.55 -18.48
C LYS A 49 -14.87 -22.46 -17.39
N VAL A 50 -15.90 -23.30 -17.47
CA VAL A 50 -17.00 -23.39 -16.47
C VAL A 50 -17.11 -24.84 -15.99
N MET A 51 -16.97 -25.07 -14.68
CA MET A 51 -17.16 -26.35 -13.99
C MET A 51 -18.66 -26.64 -13.77
N GLU A 52 -19.01 -27.91 -13.56
CA GLU A 52 -20.40 -28.32 -13.33
C GLU A 52 -20.96 -27.78 -12.01
N GLU A 53 -20.12 -27.64 -10.98
CA GLU A 53 -20.45 -27.00 -9.70
C GLU A 53 -20.72 -25.50 -9.86
N GLU A 54 -19.92 -24.80 -10.68
CA GLU A 54 -20.14 -23.38 -10.97
C GLU A 54 -21.46 -23.16 -11.72
N ARG A 55 -21.83 -24.04 -12.66
CA ARG A 55 -23.13 -23.99 -13.34
C ARG A 55 -24.30 -24.21 -12.39
N ALA A 56 -24.14 -25.09 -11.40
CA ALA A 56 -25.17 -25.31 -10.39
C ALA A 56 -25.36 -24.06 -9.52
N ARG A 57 -24.26 -23.41 -9.13
CA ARG A 57 -24.30 -22.16 -8.37
C ARG A 57 -24.85 -20.99 -9.18
N GLU A 58 -24.52 -20.89 -10.47
CA GLU A 58 -25.14 -19.93 -11.40
C GLU A 58 -26.66 -20.10 -11.45
N ALA A 59 -27.14 -21.33 -11.62
CA ALA A 59 -28.58 -21.58 -11.67
C ALA A 59 -29.29 -21.20 -10.37
N GLU A 60 -28.67 -21.45 -9.22
CA GLU A 60 -29.17 -21.05 -7.90
C GLU A 60 -29.22 -19.52 -7.75
N LEU A 61 -28.10 -18.83 -8.00
CA LEU A 61 -28.03 -17.37 -7.90
C LEU A 61 -28.97 -16.67 -8.89
N GLN A 62 -29.08 -17.18 -10.12
CA GLN A 62 -30.02 -16.67 -11.11
C GLN A 62 -31.46 -16.79 -10.58
N GLN A 63 -31.82 -17.93 -9.99
CA GLN A 63 -33.15 -18.12 -9.41
C GLN A 63 -33.41 -17.17 -8.24
N GLU A 64 -32.43 -16.94 -7.37
CA GLU A 64 -32.54 -16.00 -6.25
C GLU A 64 -32.70 -14.56 -6.71
N ILE A 65 -31.85 -14.08 -7.62
CA ILE A 65 -31.90 -12.72 -8.17
C ILE A 65 -33.24 -12.48 -8.88
N GLU A 66 -33.70 -13.43 -9.71
CA GLU A 66 -35.01 -13.34 -10.38
C GLU A 66 -36.18 -13.34 -9.38
N GLY A 67 -36.06 -14.11 -8.30
CA GLY A 67 -37.01 -14.12 -7.21
C GLY A 67 -37.12 -12.77 -6.50
N LEU A 68 -35.98 -12.13 -6.22
CA LEU A 68 -35.93 -10.77 -5.65
C LEU A 68 -36.51 -9.73 -6.60
N MET A 69 -36.15 -9.78 -7.90
CA MET A 69 -36.71 -8.88 -8.90
C MET A 69 -38.23 -8.98 -9.02
N THR A 70 -38.77 -10.19 -8.90
CA THR A 70 -40.22 -10.43 -8.91
C THR A 70 -40.89 -9.84 -7.67
N GLN A 71 -40.26 -9.95 -6.50
CA GLN A 71 -40.75 -9.33 -5.26
C GLN A 71 -40.74 -7.81 -5.35
N ILE A 72 -39.64 -7.22 -5.85
CA ILE A 72 -39.52 -5.77 -6.10
C ILE A 72 -40.64 -5.30 -7.04
N GLU A 73 -40.85 -6.00 -8.15
CA GLU A 73 -41.91 -5.64 -9.12
C GLU A 73 -43.31 -5.75 -8.50
N THR A 74 -43.54 -6.76 -7.67
CA THR A 74 -44.79 -6.95 -6.96
C THR A 74 -45.06 -5.78 -6.01
N LEU A 75 -44.08 -5.37 -5.21
CA LEU A 75 -44.19 -4.21 -4.31
C LEU A 75 -44.37 -2.90 -5.09
N LEU A 76 -43.66 -2.71 -6.19
CA LEU A 76 -43.80 -1.54 -7.07
C LEU A 76 -45.22 -1.41 -7.67
N SER A 77 -45.91 -2.53 -7.88
CA SER A 77 -47.28 -2.56 -8.40
C SER A 77 -48.36 -2.28 -7.36
N GLN A 78 -48.02 -2.30 -6.07
CA GLN A 78 -48.96 -2.02 -4.98
C GLN A 78 -49.15 -0.49 -4.80
N THR A 79 -50.38 -0.09 -4.48
CA THR A 79 -50.84 1.32 -4.44
C THR A 79 -50.88 1.94 -3.04
N LYS A 80 -50.45 1.24 -1.99
CA LYS A 80 -50.41 1.79 -0.63
C LYS A 80 -48.96 2.13 -0.27
N GLU A 81 -48.72 3.42 -0.03
CA GLU A 81 -47.40 4.04 -0.20
C GLU A 81 -46.50 4.01 1.05
N GLU A 82 -47.01 3.74 2.25
CA GLU A 82 -46.28 4.12 3.47
C GLU A 82 -45.52 2.99 4.20
N ASP A 83 -45.69 1.70 3.85
CA ASP A 83 -45.21 0.58 4.70
C ASP A 83 -44.17 -0.37 4.05
N PHE A 84 -43.75 -0.12 2.81
CA PHE A 84 -42.86 -1.03 2.06
C PHE A 84 -41.49 -0.43 1.68
N ALA A 85 -41.19 0.79 2.12
CA ALA A 85 -39.93 1.48 1.76
C ALA A 85 -38.69 0.76 2.34
N GLU A 86 -38.80 0.20 3.55
CA GLU A 86 -37.71 -0.59 4.14
C GLU A 86 -37.55 -1.94 3.43
N GLU A 87 -38.67 -2.65 3.18
CA GLU A 87 -38.65 -3.93 2.50
C GLU A 87 -38.08 -3.81 1.08
N ILE A 88 -38.51 -2.79 0.32
CA ILE A 88 -38.02 -2.59 -1.04
C ILE A 88 -36.54 -2.19 -1.07
N ALA A 89 -36.10 -1.33 -0.16
CA ALA A 89 -34.68 -0.94 -0.05
C ALA A 89 -33.80 -2.14 0.30
N ASN A 90 -34.25 -2.99 1.23
CA ASN A 90 -33.55 -4.21 1.59
C ASN A 90 -33.48 -5.22 0.43
N LEU A 91 -34.56 -5.37 -0.34
CA LEU A 91 -34.58 -6.24 -1.53
C LEU A 91 -33.62 -5.75 -2.61
N PHE A 92 -33.55 -4.44 -2.86
CA PHE A 92 -32.58 -3.86 -3.80
C PHE A 92 -31.14 -4.11 -3.35
N LEU A 93 -30.84 -3.82 -2.09
CA LEU A 93 -29.51 -4.07 -1.51
C LEU A 93 -29.12 -5.54 -1.62
N THR A 94 -30.03 -6.45 -1.24
CA THR A 94 -29.79 -7.90 -1.32
C THR A 94 -29.54 -8.35 -2.75
N ALA A 95 -30.33 -7.86 -3.71
CA ALA A 95 -30.16 -8.21 -5.11
C ALA A 95 -28.81 -7.71 -5.67
N ALA A 96 -28.42 -6.47 -5.37
CA ALA A 96 -27.12 -5.94 -5.76
C ALA A 96 -25.96 -6.69 -5.11
N GLN A 97 -26.10 -7.11 -3.84
CA GLN A 97 -25.11 -7.95 -3.16
C GLN A 97 -24.95 -9.32 -3.80
N LEU A 98 -26.05 -9.96 -4.24
CA LEU A 98 -25.98 -11.24 -4.94
C LEU A 98 -25.34 -11.11 -6.34
N VAL A 99 -25.64 -10.03 -7.08
CA VAL A 99 -24.97 -9.75 -8.36
C VAL A 99 -23.47 -9.51 -8.14
N HIS A 100 -23.11 -8.79 -7.07
CA HIS A 100 -21.72 -8.60 -6.69
C HIS A 100 -21.05 -9.92 -6.27
N GLU A 101 -21.70 -10.76 -5.48
CA GLU A 101 -21.21 -12.10 -5.12
C GLU A 101 -20.98 -12.96 -6.37
N ALA A 102 -21.95 -12.97 -7.29
CA ALA A 102 -21.84 -13.70 -8.54
C ALA A 102 -20.61 -13.24 -9.35
N ARG A 103 -20.40 -11.94 -9.46
CA ARG A 103 -19.22 -11.35 -10.11
C ARG A 103 -17.91 -11.78 -9.44
N MET A 104 -17.83 -11.65 -8.11
CA MET A 104 -16.62 -12.02 -7.37
C MET A 104 -16.34 -13.51 -7.43
N GLY A 105 -17.40 -14.33 -7.48
CA GLY A 105 -17.31 -15.78 -7.71
C GLY A 105 -17.01 -16.14 -9.17
N GLY A 106 -17.00 -15.17 -10.08
CA GLY A 106 -16.77 -15.42 -11.50
C GLY A 106 -17.88 -16.21 -12.19
N LEU A 107 -19.08 -16.14 -11.61
CA LEU A 107 -20.30 -16.78 -12.05
C LEU A 107 -20.96 -15.79 -13.03
N PHE A 108 -21.37 -16.27 -14.20
CA PHE A 108 -21.85 -15.47 -15.35
C PHE A 108 -20.77 -14.68 -16.12
N GLU A 109 -21.08 -14.34 -17.38
CA GLU A 109 -20.32 -13.38 -18.19
C GLU A 109 -20.67 -11.94 -17.79
N LEU A 110 -19.75 -10.99 -18.00
CA LEU A 110 -19.96 -9.58 -17.64
C LEU A 110 -21.25 -8.97 -18.22
N PHE A 111 -21.62 -9.34 -19.45
CA PHE A 111 -22.85 -8.84 -20.08
C PHE A 111 -24.13 -9.37 -19.41
N GLU A 112 -24.08 -10.55 -18.79
CA GLU A 112 -25.21 -11.14 -18.06
C GLU A 112 -25.39 -10.45 -16.70
N LEU A 113 -24.27 -10.16 -16.01
CA LEU A 113 -24.27 -9.38 -14.78
C LEU A 113 -24.80 -7.95 -15.00
N ALA A 114 -24.36 -7.31 -16.09
CA ALA A 114 -24.85 -6.00 -16.49
C ALA A 114 -26.36 -5.99 -16.81
N GLU A 115 -26.90 -7.09 -17.35
CA GLU A 115 -28.34 -7.22 -17.59
C GLU A 115 -29.12 -7.26 -16.27
N PHE A 116 -28.58 -7.91 -15.23
CA PHE A 116 -29.19 -7.86 -13.90
C PHE A 116 -29.15 -6.44 -13.32
N ASP A 117 -28.00 -5.77 -13.38
CA ASP A 117 -27.83 -4.39 -12.88
C ASP A 117 -28.75 -3.40 -13.60
N ASP A 118 -28.88 -3.49 -14.93
CA ASP A 118 -29.77 -2.64 -15.74
C ASP A 118 -31.23 -2.78 -15.29
N ARG A 119 -31.67 -4.01 -15.05
CA ARG A 119 -33.04 -4.30 -14.61
C ARG A 119 -33.29 -3.83 -13.18
N LEU A 120 -32.30 -3.92 -12.29
CA LEU A 120 -32.37 -3.35 -10.94
C LEU A 120 -32.48 -1.83 -11.00
N LEU A 121 -31.63 -1.18 -11.80
CA LEU A 121 -31.64 0.27 -12.00
C LEU A 121 -32.97 0.78 -12.54
N GLU A 122 -33.54 0.12 -13.54
CA GLU A 122 -34.86 0.47 -14.10
C GLU A 122 -35.95 0.46 -13.01
N LYS A 123 -35.93 -0.56 -12.14
CA LYS A 123 -36.87 -0.68 -11.03
C LYS A 123 -36.62 0.36 -9.94
N TYR A 124 -35.35 0.64 -9.65
CA TYR A 124 -34.95 1.62 -8.65
C TYR A 124 -35.38 3.04 -9.05
N ASP A 125 -35.29 3.39 -10.33
CA ASP A 125 -35.78 4.68 -10.85
C ASP A 125 -37.28 4.86 -10.64
N ARG A 126 -38.04 3.78 -10.81
CA ARG A 126 -39.48 3.80 -10.56
C ARG A 126 -39.79 4.00 -9.07
N VAL A 127 -38.91 3.58 -8.16
CA VAL A 127 -39.02 3.92 -6.72
C VAL A 127 -38.72 5.39 -6.49
N LYS A 128 -37.63 5.92 -7.05
CA LYS A 128 -37.26 7.34 -6.89
C LYS A 128 -38.28 8.33 -7.46
N GLN A 129 -39.04 7.92 -8.46
CA GLN A 129 -40.13 8.73 -9.04
C GLN A 129 -41.38 8.76 -8.18
N LYS A 130 -41.51 7.87 -7.19
CA LYS A 130 -42.61 7.87 -6.23
C LYS A 130 -42.21 8.67 -4.98
N ASP A 131 -43.11 9.51 -4.50
CA ASP A 131 -42.87 10.40 -3.36
C ASP A 131 -43.04 9.63 -2.04
N PHE A 132 -42.00 8.89 -1.63
CA PHE A 132 -42.01 8.09 -0.41
C PHE A 132 -41.25 8.76 0.74
N SER A 133 -41.83 8.74 1.94
CA SER A 133 -41.08 9.04 3.16
C SER A 133 -40.25 7.81 3.55
N MET A 134 -38.92 7.90 3.41
CA MET A 134 -38.02 6.82 3.81
C MET A 134 -37.53 7.00 5.25
N SER A 135 -37.50 5.90 6.00
CA SER A 135 -36.83 5.86 7.30
C SER A 135 -35.32 6.02 7.13
N GLN A 136 -34.61 6.36 8.21
CA GLN A 136 -33.16 6.49 8.19
C GLN A 136 -32.46 5.17 7.79
N GLN A 137 -33.04 4.02 8.14
CA GLN A 137 -32.55 2.70 7.75
C GLN A 137 -32.74 2.47 6.24
N ALA A 138 -33.93 2.74 5.69
CA ALA A 138 -34.20 2.60 4.27
C ALA A 138 -33.33 3.52 3.41
N GLN A 139 -33.04 4.73 3.90
CA GLN A 139 -32.08 5.64 3.27
C GLN A 139 -30.66 5.07 3.26
N GLY A 140 -30.23 4.46 4.37
CA GLY A 140 -28.95 3.77 4.46
C GLY A 140 -28.84 2.59 3.49
N ASP A 141 -29.86 1.74 3.43
CA ASP A 141 -29.90 0.58 2.54
C ASP A 141 -29.92 1.01 1.05
N CYS A 142 -30.67 2.07 0.72
CA CYS A 142 -30.65 2.68 -0.63
C CYS A 142 -29.27 3.22 -0.99
N ALA A 143 -28.62 3.94 -0.08
CA ALA A 143 -27.27 4.46 -0.32
C ALA A 143 -26.27 3.32 -0.55
N GLN A 144 -26.39 2.22 0.22
CA GLN A 144 -25.57 1.03 0.01
C GLN A 144 -25.84 0.38 -1.35
N PHE A 145 -27.10 0.25 -1.77
CA PHE A 145 -27.46 -0.22 -3.10
C PHE A 145 -26.85 0.66 -4.21
N GLU A 146 -26.99 1.98 -4.11
CA GLU A 146 -26.40 2.93 -5.07
C GLU A 146 -24.88 2.80 -5.14
N THR A 147 -24.25 2.54 -4.00
CA THR A 147 -22.80 2.32 -3.94
C THR A 147 -22.40 0.99 -4.59
N GLU A 148 -23.21 -0.06 -4.47
CA GLU A 148 -22.95 -1.34 -5.16
C GLU A 148 -23.14 -1.20 -6.68
N ILE A 149 -24.20 -0.54 -7.13
CA ILE A 149 -24.42 -0.26 -8.55
C ILE A 149 -23.38 0.71 -9.11
N GLY A 150 -22.90 1.66 -8.30
CA GLY A 150 -21.83 2.58 -8.70
C GLY A 150 -20.56 1.86 -9.14
N LYS A 151 -20.25 0.68 -8.57
CA LYS A 151 -19.11 -0.16 -8.98
C LYS A 151 -19.26 -0.64 -10.43
N GLU A 152 -20.45 -1.07 -10.81
CA GLU A 152 -20.75 -1.52 -12.17
C GLU A 152 -20.61 -0.36 -13.16
N LEU A 153 -21.06 0.84 -12.78
CA LEU A 153 -20.90 2.02 -13.64
C LEU A 153 -19.42 2.36 -13.87
N LEU A 154 -18.59 2.27 -12.85
CA LEU A 154 -17.13 2.45 -12.98
C LEU A 154 -16.52 1.38 -13.91
N LEU A 155 -16.98 0.13 -13.83
CA LEU A 155 -16.54 -0.91 -14.75
C LEU A 155 -16.90 -0.57 -16.20
N ARG A 156 -18.13 -0.09 -16.44
CA ARG A 156 -18.57 0.32 -17.78
C ARG A 156 -17.80 1.52 -18.31
N GLU A 157 -17.44 2.47 -17.45
CA GLU A 157 -16.56 3.59 -17.79
C GLU A 157 -15.18 3.10 -18.22
N LEU A 158 -14.60 2.15 -17.48
CA LEU A 158 -13.34 1.51 -17.82
C LEU A 158 -13.44 0.82 -19.18
N GLU A 159 -14.46 -0.01 -19.37
CA GLU A 159 -14.72 -0.74 -20.61
C GLU A 159 -14.85 0.19 -21.81
N HIS A 160 -15.63 1.25 -21.67
CA HIS A 160 -15.82 2.23 -22.72
C HIS A 160 -14.51 2.92 -23.07
N LEU A 161 -13.73 3.34 -22.06
CA LEU A 161 -12.43 3.96 -22.27
C LEU A 161 -11.45 3.02 -23.00
N TYR A 162 -11.42 1.74 -22.62
CA TYR A 162 -10.59 0.72 -23.26
C TYR A 162 -11.03 0.46 -24.70
N ASN A 163 -12.33 0.32 -24.94
CA ASN A 163 -12.88 0.08 -26.28
C ASN A 163 -12.61 1.27 -27.20
N ASP A 164 -12.86 2.50 -26.74
CA ASP A 164 -12.59 3.72 -27.49
C ASP A 164 -11.11 3.85 -27.83
N THR A 165 -10.24 3.67 -26.84
CA THR A 165 -8.78 3.74 -27.04
C THR A 165 -8.33 2.66 -28.03
N THR A 166 -8.82 1.43 -27.90
CA THR A 166 -8.49 0.32 -28.81
C THR A 166 -8.97 0.60 -30.23
N GLN A 167 -10.19 1.12 -30.39
CA GLN A 167 -10.74 1.50 -31.69
C GLN A 167 -9.94 2.63 -32.34
N GLN A 168 -9.53 3.64 -31.57
CA GLN A 168 -8.69 4.73 -32.06
C GLN A 168 -7.31 4.22 -32.52
N VAL A 169 -6.64 3.40 -31.70
CA VAL A 169 -5.36 2.78 -32.05
C VAL A 169 -5.50 1.94 -33.32
N ARG A 170 -6.54 1.11 -33.40
CA ARG A 170 -6.82 0.26 -34.55
C ARG A 170 -7.09 1.07 -35.82
N ALA A 171 -7.90 2.12 -35.74
CA ALA A 171 -8.22 2.98 -36.89
C ALA A 171 -6.96 3.66 -37.46
N ILE A 172 -6.07 4.14 -36.59
CA ILE A 172 -4.77 4.71 -36.99
C ILE A 172 -3.85 3.63 -37.59
N TYR A 173 -3.87 2.42 -37.02
CA TYR A 173 -3.06 1.29 -37.48
C TYR A 173 -3.49 0.77 -38.86
N GLU A 174 -4.80 0.62 -39.09
CA GLU A 174 -5.38 0.12 -40.35
C GLU A 174 -5.39 1.19 -41.46
N HIS A 175 -5.43 2.47 -41.11
CA HIS A 175 -5.47 3.59 -42.06
C HIS A 175 -4.28 4.53 -41.85
N THR A 176 -3.09 4.11 -42.29
CA THR A 176 -1.81 4.83 -42.12
C THR A 176 -1.83 6.29 -42.60
N SER A 177 -2.73 6.66 -43.52
CA SER A 177 -2.92 8.04 -43.99
C SER A 177 -3.63 8.98 -42.99
N ALA A 178 -4.28 8.45 -41.96
CA ALA A 178 -4.94 9.21 -40.89
C ALA A 178 -4.03 9.45 -39.68
N ALA A 179 -2.88 8.80 -39.65
CA ALA A 179 -1.98 8.83 -38.53
C ALA A 179 -1.15 10.14 -38.57
N THR A 180 -1.21 10.92 -37.49
CA THR A 180 -0.45 12.17 -37.28
C THR A 180 0.19 12.11 -35.91
N PRO A 181 1.31 12.84 -35.65
CA PRO A 181 1.92 12.87 -34.32
C PRO A 181 0.94 13.25 -33.20
N ILE A 182 -0.02 14.14 -33.49
CA ILE A 182 -1.09 14.54 -32.57
C ILE A 182 -2.03 13.37 -32.27
N ALA A 183 -2.48 12.65 -33.29
CA ALA A 183 -3.38 11.51 -33.12
C ALA A 183 -2.70 10.35 -32.36
N VAL A 184 -1.42 10.09 -32.65
CA VAL A 184 -0.61 9.10 -31.93
C VAL A 184 -0.42 9.52 -30.46
N SER A 185 -0.17 10.80 -30.20
CA SER A 185 -0.06 11.34 -28.84
C SER A 185 -1.37 11.23 -28.06
N GLY A 186 -2.51 11.51 -28.69
CA GLY A 186 -3.82 11.35 -28.06
C GLY A 186 -4.13 9.90 -27.68
N CYS A 187 -3.72 8.93 -28.50
CA CYS A 187 -3.87 7.51 -28.16
C CYS A 187 -3.00 7.10 -26.96
N ALA A 188 -1.80 7.68 -26.81
CA ALA A 188 -0.96 7.42 -25.64
C ALA A 188 -1.53 8.05 -24.36
N GLU A 189 -2.14 9.25 -24.44
CA GLU A 189 -2.88 9.82 -23.32
C GLU A 189 -4.06 8.93 -22.92
N GLY A 190 -4.82 8.42 -23.91
CA GLY A 190 -5.88 7.44 -23.70
C GLY A 190 -5.39 6.15 -23.01
N LEU A 191 -4.26 5.60 -23.45
CA LEU A 191 -3.63 4.45 -22.79
C LEU A 191 -3.14 4.73 -21.38
N CYS A 192 -2.62 5.92 -21.11
CA CYS A 192 -2.22 6.31 -19.76
C CYS A 192 -3.42 6.45 -18.85
N LYS A 193 -4.55 6.93 -19.37
CA LYS A 193 -5.81 6.93 -18.63
C LYS A 193 -6.31 5.51 -18.42
N CYS A 194 -6.27 4.65 -19.44
CA CYS A 194 -6.61 3.22 -19.33
C CYS A 194 -5.75 2.50 -18.26
N ALA A 195 -4.44 2.74 -18.26
CA ALA A 195 -3.52 2.24 -17.25
C ALA A 195 -3.83 2.84 -15.89
N GLY A 196 -4.02 4.16 -15.83
CA GLY A 196 -4.38 4.89 -14.62
C GLY A 196 -5.64 4.34 -13.96
N ASP A 197 -6.70 4.10 -14.73
CA ASP A 197 -7.98 3.59 -14.24
C ASP A 197 -7.87 2.08 -13.91
N LEU A 198 -7.25 1.26 -14.77
CA LEU A 198 -7.04 -0.17 -14.50
C LEU A 198 -6.18 -0.41 -13.26
N PHE A 199 -5.18 0.43 -13.02
CA PHE A 199 -4.27 0.30 -11.89
C PHE A 199 -4.66 1.21 -10.71
N ASN A 200 -5.74 1.99 -10.85
CA ASN A 200 -6.41 2.66 -9.74
C ASN A 200 -7.32 1.64 -9.07
N PHE A 201 -7.14 1.42 -7.78
CA PHE A 201 -7.94 0.45 -7.05
C PHE A 201 -9.45 0.72 -7.12
N GLU A 202 -9.88 1.98 -7.16
CA GLU A 202 -11.32 2.32 -7.20
C GLU A 202 -12.04 1.77 -8.44
N VAL A 203 -11.29 1.57 -9.54
CA VAL A 203 -11.82 1.12 -10.83
C VAL A 203 -11.27 -0.26 -11.20
N GLY A 204 -9.97 -0.52 -11.02
CA GLY A 204 -9.36 -1.82 -11.22
C GLY A 204 -9.69 -2.86 -10.14
N GLY A 205 -9.95 -2.43 -8.91
CA GLY A 205 -10.27 -3.32 -7.78
C GLY A 205 -11.67 -3.93 -7.83
N VAL A 206 -12.52 -3.50 -8.78
CA VAL A 206 -13.81 -4.15 -9.06
C VAL A 206 -13.69 -5.32 -10.05
N LEU A 207 -12.51 -5.52 -10.65
CA LEU A 207 -12.25 -6.59 -11.61
C LEU A 207 -11.84 -7.89 -10.90
N ARG A 208 -12.31 -9.02 -11.44
CA ARG A 208 -11.73 -10.33 -11.12
C ARG A 208 -10.32 -10.42 -11.73
N VAL A 209 -9.47 -11.28 -11.17
CA VAL A 209 -8.06 -11.41 -11.59
C VAL A 209 -7.89 -11.72 -13.07
N ASP A 210 -8.73 -12.59 -13.64
CA ASP A 210 -8.70 -12.92 -15.07
C ASP A 210 -9.20 -11.79 -15.98
N GLU A 211 -10.20 -11.01 -15.56
CA GLU A 211 -10.68 -9.81 -16.25
C GLU A 211 -9.60 -8.73 -16.26
N PHE A 212 -8.97 -8.51 -15.11
CA PHE A 212 -7.82 -7.64 -14.96
C PHE A 212 -6.69 -8.07 -15.90
N ILE A 213 -6.33 -9.36 -15.94
CA ILE A 213 -5.35 -9.91 -16.90
C ILE A 213 -5.78 -9.65 -18.34
N GLY A 214 -7.06 -9.81 -18.66
CA GLY A 214 -7.65 -9.50 -19.96
C GLY A 214 -7.40 -8.05 -20.39
N TYR A 215 -7.69 -7.08 -19.50
CA TYR A 215 -7.45 -5.67 -19.76
C TYR A 215 -5.96 -5.32 -19.85
N VAL A 216 -5.09 -5.93 -19.03
CA VAL A 216 -3.63 -5.79 -19.16
C VAL A 216 -3.15 -6.24 -20.54
N ASN A 217 -3.68 -7.34 -21.08
CA ASN A 217 -3.33 -7.83 -22.41
C ASN A 217 -3.78 -6.85 -23.51
N ILE A 218 -5.01 -6.31 -23.41
CA ILE A 218 -5.51 -5.29 -24.35
C ILE A 218 -4.63 -4.04 -24.29
N LEU A 219 -4.29 -3.57 -23.10
CA LEU A 219 -3.41 -2.42 -22.89
C LEU A 219 -2.04 -2.65 -23.55
N ARG A 220 -1.48 -3.85 -23.43
CA ARG A 220 -0.20 -4.22 -24.06
C ARG A 220 -0.27 -4.28 -25.57
N GLU A 221 -1.30 -4.89 -26.13
CA GLU A 221 -1.49 -4.98 -27.58
C GLU A 221 -1.55 -3.57 -28.19
N ASN A 222 -2.30 -2.68 -27.55
CA ASN A 222 -2.39 -1.28 -27.94
C ASN A 222 -1.06 -0.53 -27.72
N HIS A 223 -0.37 -0.74 -26.60
CA HIS A 223 0.94 -0.16 -26.32
C HIS A 223 1.96 -0.52 -27.42
N ALA A 224 2.05 -1.81 -27.77
CA ALA A 224 2.90 -2.30 -28.84
C ALA A 224 2.50 -1.76 -30.22
N ALA A 225 1.19 -1.61 -30.49
CA ALA A 225 0.70 -1.02 -31.74
C ALA A 225 1.10 0.46 -31.86
N ILE A 226 0.98 1.25 -30.78
CA ILE A 226 1.42 2.65 -30.73
C ILE A 226 2.94 2.76 -30.90
N LEU A 227 3.74 1.92 -30.25
CA LEU A 227 5.20 1.92 -30.43
C LEU A 227 5.61 1.64 -31.88
N LYS A 228 4.93 0.71 -32.55
CA LYS A 228 5.14 0.43 -33.98
C LYS A 228 4.75 1.61 -34.87
N LEU A 229 3.64 2.28 -34.56
CA LEU A 229 3.21 3.49 -35.26
C LEU A 229 4.24 4.60 -35.08
N ALA A 230 4.64 4.88 -33.84
CA ALA A 230 5.68 5.83 -33.46
C ALA A 230 6.99 5.58 -34.21
N ALA A 231 7.48 4.33 -34.25
CA ALA A 231 8.70 3.98 -34.98
C ALA A 231 8.56 4.15 -36.51
N GLY A 232 7.35 4.06 -37.05
CA GLY A 232 7.05 4.37 -38.44
C GLY A 232 7.10 5.86 -38.78
N TYR A 233 6.95 6.74 -37.78
CA TYR A 233 7.15 8.18 -37.90
C TYR A 233 8.62 8.54 -37.75
N GLN A 234 9.25 9.07 -38.80
CA GLN A 234 10.63 9.58 -38.76
C GLN A 234 10.72 10.97 -38.11
N THR A 235 9.96 11.24 -37.05
CA THR A 235 9.91 12.55 -36.36
C THR A 235 9.98 12.40 -34.85
N ASP A 236 10.60 13.38 -34.18
CA ASP A 236 10.71 13.41 -32.71
C ASP A 236 9.33 13.54 -32.06
N LEU A 237 9.01 12.58 -31.18
CA LEU A 237 7.79 12.58 -30.37
C LEU A 237 7.99 13.51 -29.15
N PRO A 238 6.92 14.14 -28.62
CA PRO A 238 7.03 15.00 -27.46
C PRO A 238 7.64 14.29 -26.24
N GLU A 239 8.44 14.99 -25.43
CA GLU A 239 9.05 14.42 -24.21
C GLU A 239 8.00 13.85 -23.24
N ARG A 240 6.86 14.54 -23.10
CA ARG A 240 5.70 14.08 -22.34
C ARG A 240 5.18 12.72 -22.84
N PHE A 241 5.16 12.50 -24.15
CA PHE A 241 4.75 11.21 -24.73
C PHE A 241 5.73 10.11 -24.33
N MET A 242 7.03 10.37 -24.43
CA MET A 242 8.05 9.39 -24.06
C MET A 242 7.96 9.00 -22.57
N HIS A 243 7.75 9.98 -21.69
CA HIS A 243 7.53 9.72 -20.26
C HIS A 243 6.27 8.88 -20.01
N LEU A 244 5.16 9.22 -20.68
CA LEU A 244 3.90 8.50 -20.57
C LEU A 244 4.04 7.03 -21.01
N MET A 245 4.74 6.76 -22.12
CA MET A 245 5.00 5.41 -22.60
C MET A 245 5.93 4.61 -21.66
N GLN A 246 6.93 5.27 -21.07
CA GLN A 246 7.77 4.65 -20.05
C GLN A 246 6.97 4.27 -18.81
N GLU A 247 6.04 5.13 -18.37
CA GLU A 247 5.19 4.84 -17.21
C GLU A 247 4.22 3.69 -17.49
N VAL A 248 3.60 3.65 -18.68
CA VAL A 248 2.75 2.54 -19.10
C VAL A 248 3.53 1.22 -19.12
N GLU A 249 4.72 1.21 -19.73
CA GLU A 249 5.58 0.02 -19.77
C GLU A 249 5.98 -0.44 -18.36
N ARG A 250 6.35 0.50 -17.48
CA ARG A 250 6.69 0.21 -16.08
C ARG A 250 5.53 -0.45 -15.33
N LEU A 251 4.31 0.07 -15.52
CA LEU A 251 3.10 -0.50 -14.93
C LEU A 251 2.83 -1.91 -15.47
N ILE A 252 2.93 -2.13 -16.79
CA ILE A 252 2.77 -3.45 -17.40
C ILE A 252 3.78 -4.44 -16.81
N GLN A 253 5.07 -4.10 -16.81
CA GLN A 253 6.14 -4.98 -16.33
C GLN A 253 5.95 -5.36 -14.86
N LYS A 254 5.58 -4.40 -14.02
CA LYS A 254 5.26 -4.66 -12.62
C LYS A 254 4.16 -5.72 -12.49
N HIS A 255 3.05 -5.56 -13.22
CA HIS A 255 1.95 -6.52 -13.17
C HIS A 255 2.31 -7.88 -13.79
N GLU A 256 3.16 -7.92 -14.81
CA GLU A 256 3.66 -9.19 -15.33
C GLU A 256 4.49 -9.97 -14.33
N ALA A 257 5.41 -9.30 -13.63
CA ALA A 257 6.19 -9.90 -12.56
C ALA A 257 5.26 -10.50 -11.49
N ASN A 258 4.22 -9.76 -11.11
CA ASN A 258 3.21 -10.23 -10.15
C ASN A 258 2.44 -11.48 -10.65
N LEU A 259 2.18 -11.55 -11.96
CA LEU A 259 1.48 -12.69 -12.57
C LEU A 259 2.39 -13.91 -12.80
N GLN A 260 3.72 -13.77 -12.74
CA GLN A 260 4.63 -14.90 -12.88
C GLN A 260 4.40 -15.92 -11.76
N ASP A 261 4.25 -15.45 -10.51
CA ASP A 261 3.99 -16.32 -9.37
C ASP A 261 2.62 -17.03 -9.50
N VAL A 262 1.61 -16.32 -10.03
CA VAL A 262 0.28 -16.91 -10.30
C VAL A 262 0.36 -17.97 -11.41
N LYS A 263 1.10 -17.69 -12.49
CA LYS A 263 1.33 -18.65 -13.57
C LYS A 263 2.08 -19.88 -13.08
N ALA A 264 3.14 -19.69 -12.30
CA ALA A 264 3.90 -20.77 -11.70
C ALA A 264 3.00 -21.64 -10.81
N LEU A 265 2.13 -21.04 -10.00
CA LEU A 265 1.15 -21.76 -9.20
C LEU A 265 0.16 -22.57 -10.04
N LEU A 266 -0.37 -22.00 -11.12
CA LEU A 266 -1.25 -22.71 -12.07
C LEU A 266 -0.57 -23.90 -12.75
N GLU A 267 0.75 -23.82 -12.93
CA GLU A 267 1.58 -24.88 -13.51
C GLU A 267 2.07 -25.90 -12.47
N GLY A 268 1.67 -25.75 -11.19
CA GLY A 268 2.05 -26.64 -10.09
C GLY A 268 3.41 -26.34 -9.46
N GLY A 269 3.94 -25.13 -9.67
CA GLY A 269 5.16 -24.64 -9.03
C GLY A 269 5.01 -24.43 -7.52
N GLU A 270 6.13 -24.49 -6.80
CA GLU A 270 6.18 -24.22 -5.37
C GLU A 270 6.10 -22.71 -5.08
N ASN A 271 5.35 -22.35 -4.04
CA ASN A 271 5.25 -20.99 -3.51
C ASN A 271 4.98 -21.08 -1.99
N ILE A 272 4.94 -19.96 -1.28
CA ILE A 272 4.61 -19.93 0.16
C ILE A 272 3.15 -20.31 0.46
N MET A 273 2.28 -20.28 -0.55
CA MET A 273 0.86 -20.60 -0.48
C MET A 273 0.42 -21.39 -1.73
N SER A 274 -0.66 -22.17 -1.64
CA SER A 274 -1.22 -22.88 -2.80
C SER A 274 -2.02 -21.94 -3.71
N PHE A 275 -2.37 -22.39 -4.92
CA PHE A 275 -3.25 -21.63 -5.81
C PHE A 275 -4.64 -21.41 -5.22
N GLU A 276 -5.22 -22.43 -4.57
CA GLU A 276 -6.50 -22.33 -3.89
C GLU A 276 -6.45 -21.27 -2.79
N ARG A 277 -5.36 -21.27 -2.03
CA ARG A 277 -5.15 -20.30 -0.95
C ARG A 277 -4.92 -18.88 -1.46
N TYR A 278 -4.19 -18.71 -2.56
CA TYR A 278 -4.09 -17.44 -3.27
C TYR A 278 -5.47 -16.92 -3.71
N ASN A 279 -6.31 -17.79 -4.27
CA ASN A 279 -7.64 -17.42 -4.72
C ASN A 279 -8.55 -17.01 -3.54
N GLU A 280 -8.51 -17.74 -2.42
CA GLU A 280 -9.18 -17.34 -1.18
C GLU A 280 -8.74 -15.94 -0.74
N LEU A 281 -7.43 -15.70 -0.69
CA LEU A 281 -6.84 -14.42 -0.28
C LEU A 281 -7.30 -13.26 -1.17
N ALA A 282 -7.30 -13.47 -2.49
CA ALA A 282 -7.73 -12.46 -3.46
C ALA A 282 -9.21 -12.11 -3.29
N ILE A 283 -10.07 -13.12 -3.06
CA ILE A 283 -11.50 -12.92 -2.80
C ILE A 283 -11.71 -12.17 -1.47
N GLU A 284 -11.03 -12.58 -0.40
CA GLU A 284 -11.11 -11.92 0.91
C GLU A 284 -10.66 -10.46 0.83
N LEU A 285 -9.55 -10.19 0.14
CA LEU A 285 -9.04 -8.85 -0.07
C LEU A 285 -10.07 -8.00 -0.82
N ALA A 286 -10.56 -8.46 -1.97
CA ALA A 286 -11.53 -7.72 -2.77
C ALA A 286 -12.84 -7.43 -2.00
N ALA A 287 -13.33 -8.40 -1.23
CA ALA A 287 -14.52 -8.24 -0.40
C ALA A 287 -14.35 -7.18 0.71
N GLN A 288 -13.15 -7.02 1.26
CA GLN A 288 -12.87 -6.09 2.35
C GLN A 288 -12.37 -4.72 1.88
N TYR A 289 -11.72 -4.64 0.73
CA TYR A 289 -10.91 -3.47 0.39
C TYR A 289 -11.75 -2.22 0.14
N LYS A 290 -12.94 -2.33 -0.45
CA LYS A 290 -13.86 -1.17 -0.58
C LYS A 290 -14.11 -0.51 0.77
N TYR A 291 -14.51 -1.31 1.76
CA TYR A 291 -14.79 -0.83 3.12
C TYR A 291 -13.55 -0.26 3.78
N TYR A 292 -12.37 -0.84 3.50
CA TYR A 292 -11.12 -0.27 3.95
C TYR A 292 -10.84 1.10 3.33
N ILE A 293 -11.08 1.31 2.04
CA ILE A 293 -10.86 2.62 1.40
C ILE A 293 -11.80 3.69 1.95
N GLU A 294 -13.07 3.36 2.16
CA GLU A 294 -14.02 4.26 2.81
C GLU A 294 -13.55 4.62 4.23
N TRP A 295 -13.15 3.60 5.00
CA TRP A 295 -12.63 3.78 6.34
C TRP A 295 -11.32 4.59 6.35
N GLN A 296 -10.40 4.33 5.43
CA GLN A 296 -9.14 5.04 5.29
C GLN A 296 -9.38 6.52 4.95
N ARG A 297 -10.29 6.82 4.02
CA ARG A 297 -10.67 8.21 3.69
C ARG A 297 -11.26 8.93 4.90
N GLN A 298 -12.10 8.26 5.68
CA GLN A 298 -12.63 8.81 6.92
C GLN A 298 -11.51 9.10 7.92
N MET A 299 -10.61 8.13 8.14
CA MET A 299 -9.45 8.32 9.00
C MET A 299 -8.59 9.50 8.51
N VAL A 300 -8.27 9.58 7.21
CA VAL A 300 -7.56 10.71 6.53
C VAL A 300 -8.15 12.06 6.95
N LYS A 301 -9.47 12.20 6.82
CA LYS A 301 -10.19 13.42 7.18
C LYS A 301 -10.11 13.71 8.69
N GLU A 302 -10.35 12.70 9.53
CA GLU A 302 -10.33 12.84 10.99
C GLU A 302 -8.95 13.26 11.51
N SER A 303 -7.87 12.60 11.10
CA SER A 303 -6.52 12.98 11.55
C SER A 303 -6.05 14.32 11.00
N HIS A 304 -6.41 14.67 9.77
CA HIS A 304 -6.13 16.00 9.26
C HIS A 304 -6.82 17.06 10.12
N PHE A 305 -8.10 16.84 10.45
CA PHE A 305 -8.86 17.71 11.33
C PHE A 305 -8.24 17.79 12.75
N GLU A 306 -7.87 16.65 13.34
CA GLU A 306 -7.18 16.60 14.64
C GLU A 306 -5.86 17.38 14.61
N SER A 307 -5.05 17.21 13.57
CA SER A 307 -3.75 17.87 13.43
C SER A 307 -3.89 19.38 13.25
N VAL A 308 -4.81 19.82 12.40
CA VAL A 308 -5.12 21.25 12.21
C VAL A 308 -5.64 21.86 13.50
N SER A 309 -6.53 21.15 14.21
CA SER A 309 -7.08 21.61 15.49
C SER A 309 -6.00 21.74 16.56
N ALA A 310 -5.10 20.75 16.67
CA ALA A 310 -3.98 20.77 17.61
C ALA A 310 -2.98 21.89 17.29
N LEU A 311 -2.71 22.18 16.01
CA LEU A 311 -1.89 23.33 15.59
C LEU A 311 -2.56 24.66 15.98
N GLN A 312 -3.86 24.81 15.74
CA GLN A 312 -4.62 26.02 16.07
C GLN A 312 -4.72 26.24 17.59
N ALA A 313 -4.84 25.17 18.36
CA ALA A 313 -4.83 25.19 19.82
C ALA A 313 -3.43 25.43 20.41
N GLY A 314 -2.37 25.37 19.60
CA GLY A 314 -0.98 25.49 20.05
C GLY A 314 -0.48 24.26 20.82
N GLU A 315 -1.17 23.12 20.71
CA GLU A 315 -0.79 21.85 21.33
C GLU A 315 0.39 21.20 20.60
N ILE A 316 0.50 21.46 19.29
CA ILE A 316 1.65 21.08 18.46
C ILE A 316 2.18 22.30 17.70
N SER A 317 3.45 22.25 17.31
CA SER A 317 4.15 23.34 16.62
C SER A 317 4.78 22.86 15.33
N LYS A 318 4.80 23.72 14.30
CA LYS A 318 5.49 23.47 13.02
C LYS A 318 7.01 23.39 13.18
N GLU A 319 7.53 23.91 14.29
CA GLU A 319 8.95 23.95 14.62
C GLU A 319 9.36 22.81 15.56
N GLU A 320 8.44 21.94 15.96
CA GLU A 320 8.73 20.74 16.77
C GLU A 320 8.54 19.48 15.93
N ALA A 321 9.49 18.54 16.03
CA ALA A 321 9.37 17.23 15.39
C ALA A 321 8.15 16.46 15.93
N ASN A 322 7.69 15.43 15.21
CA ASN A 322 6.63 14.55 15.72
C ASN A 322 7.07 13.85 17.00
N TRP A 323 8.31 13.37 16.98
CA TRP A 323 8.94 12.71 18.10
C TRP A 323 10.46 12.71 17.93
N SER A 324 11.15 12.56 19.05
CA SER A 324 12.59 12.44 19.16
C SER A 324 12.91 11.52 20.34
N GLY A 325 14.02 10.80 20.28
CA GLY A 325 14.48 10.03 21.43
C GLY A 325 15.81 9.32 21.24
N ILE A 326 16.33 8.77 22.33
CA ILE A 326 17.55 7.97 22.34
C ILE A 326 17.22 6.48 22.43
N GLY A 327 17.69 5.69 21.47
CA GLY A 327 17.57 4.24 21.43
C GLY A 327 18.91 3.52 21.64
N THR A 328 18.85 2.24 21.98
CA THR A 328 20.04 1.36 22.08
C THR A 328 20.33 0.67 20.75
N THR A 329 21.60 0.45 20.44
CA THR A 329 22.09 -0.30 19.27
C THR A 329 23.30 -1.15 19.68
N LYS A 330 23.78 -2.03 18.79
CA LYS A 330 24.90 -2.97 19.03
C LYS A 330 26.16 -2.31 19.59
N ASP A 331 26.54 -1.13 19.06
CA ASP A 331 27.80 -0.47 19.42
C ASP A 331 27.63 0.77 20.32
N GLY A 332 26.44 0.98 20.90
CA GLY A 332 26.15 2.15 21.73
C GLY A 332 24.70 2.62 21.62
N ARG A 333 24.51 3.91 21.37
CA ARG A 333 23.18 4.54 21.28
C ARG A 333 22.98 5.27 19.97
N ARG A 334 21.71 5.39 19.58
CA ARG A 334 21.26 6.14 18.41
C ARG A 334 20.29 7.25 18.81
N PHE A 335 20.39 8.39 18.14
CA PHE A 335 19.38 9.44 18.16
C PHE A 335 18.37 9.15 17.04
N GLN A 336 17.08 9.11 17.37
CA GLN A 336 16.01 8.89 16.42
C GLN A 336 15.14 10.13 16.36
N VAL A 337 14.73 10.52 15.15
CA VAL A 337 13.87 11.69 14.94
C VAL A 337 12.87 11.46 13.82
N GLY A 338 11.60 11.75 14.11
CA GLY A 338 10.52 11.78 13.14
C GLY A 338 10.13 13.22 12.82
N LEU A 339 10.72 13.80 11.77
CA LEU A 339 10.44 15.17 11.36
C LEU A 339 9.04 15.29 10.73
N ARG A 340 8.43 16.48 10.84
CA ARG A 340 7.19 16.84 10.16
C ARG A 340 7.50 17.40 8.79
N GLY A 341 7.02 16.76 7.74
CA GLY A 341 7.20 17.17 6.34
C GLY A 341 6.07 18.05 5.81
N LYS A 342 6.20 18.51 4.56
CA LYS A 342 5.13 19.23 3.84
C LYS A 342 3.94 18.34 3.53
N LYS A 343 4.25 17.13 3.09
CA LYS A 343 3.31 16.09 2.71
C LYS A 343 3.68 14.83 3.49
N GLY A 344 2.69 14.01 3.80
CA GLY A 344 2.96 12.65 4.29
C GLY A 344 3.48 11.78 3.15
N CYS A 345 3.67 10.49 3.42
CA CYS A 345 4.08 9.52 2.41
C CYS A 345 3.20 9.64 1.15
N GLU A 346 3.79 10.07 0.03
CA GLU A 346 3.06 10.34 -1.20
C GLU A 346 2.42 9.08 -1.79
N TYR A 347 3.06 7.93 -1.59
CA TYR A 347 2.53 6.67 -2.07
C TYR A 347 1.22 6.29 -1.37
N GLY A 348 1.12 6.50 -0.06
CA GLY A 348 -0.12 6.41 0.74
C GLY A 348 -0.92 5.09 0.71
N ARG A 349 -0.47 4.06 -0.02
CA ARG A 349 -1.25 2.85 -0.34
C ARG A 349 -0.72 1.55 0.27
N CYS A 350 0.36 1.59 1.04
CA CYS A 350 0.85 0.40 1.74
C CYS A 350 -0.16 -0.01 2.82
N ALA A 351 -0.78 -1.18 2.70
CA ALA A 351 -1.86 -1.61 3.56
C ALA A 351 -1.44 -1.76 5.04
N ASN A 352 -0.21 -2.23 5.27
CA ASN A 352 0.34 -2.43 6.62
C ASN A 352 1.17 -1.24 7.13
N CYS A 353 1.20 -0.11 6.42
CA CYS A 353 1.91 1.07 6.89
C CYS A 353 1.09 1.79 7.96
N CYS A 354 1.64 1.81 9.18
CA CYS A 354 0.94 2.23 10.40
C CYS A 354 0.99 3.76 10.66
N LEU A 355 1.82 4.51 9.95
CA LEU A 355 2.10 5.92 10.30
C LEU A 355 1.17 6.87 9.57
N PHE A 356 -0.06 6.93 10.07
CA PHE A 356 -1.13 7.73 9.51
C PHE A 356 -0.99 9.24 9.87
N HIS A 357 -0.68 10.04 8.85
CA HIS A 357 -0.83 11.50 8.56
C HIS A 357 -0.96 12.60 9.64
N GLY A 358 -0.72 12.33 10.92
CA GLY A 358 -0.58 13.40 11.94
C GLY A 358 0.70 14.22 11.82
N SER A 359 1.56 13.88 10.85
CA SER A 359 2.96 14.31 10.75
C SER A 359 3.23 15.34 9.66
N SER A 360 2.27 15.66 8.79
CA SER A 360 2.52 16.53 7.63
C SER A 360 1.52 17.68 7.51
N ASP A 361 2.03 18.87 7.17
CA ASP A 361 1.22 20.07 6.92
C ASP A 361 1.84 20.83 5.75
N ALA A 362 1.05 21.11 4.71
CA ALA A 362 1.50 21.76 3.48
C ALA A 362 2.13 23.15 3.71
N SER A 363 1.83 23.79 4.84
CA SER A 363 2.41 25.07 5.24
C SER A 363 3.77 24.96 5.92
N ILE A 364 4.28 23.76 6.20
CA ILE A 364 5.62 23.53 6.74
C ILE A 364 6.67 23.93 5.69
N SER A 365 7.55 24.85 6.05
CA SER A 365 8.67 25.25 5.21
C SER A 365 9.92 24.40 5.45
N ALA A 366 10.89 24.46 4.54
CA ALA A 366 12.19 23.83 4.75
C ALA A 366 12.88 24.37 6.02
N GLU A 367 12.76 25.67 6.32
CA GLU A 367 13.29 26.29 7.54
C GLU A 367 12.64 25.73 8.81
N ASN A 368 11.33 25.43 8.76
CA ASN A 368 10.66 24.78 9.88
C ASN A 368 11.25 23.39 10.14
N ILE A 369 11.48 22.59 9.09
CA ILE A 369 12.07 21.24 9.23
C ILE A 369 13.48 21.31 9.84
N VAL A 370 14.30 22.26 9.39
CA VAL A 370 15.64 22.50 9.97
C VAL A 370 15.53 22.89 11.44
N THR A 371 14.57 23.76 11.77
CA THR A 371 14.30 24.16 13.16
C THR A 371 13.87 22.98 14.03
N GLN A 372 13.00 22.09 13.51
CA GLN A 372 12.59 20.87 14.20
C GLN A 372 13.79 19.97 14.52
N PHE A 373 14.70 19.81 13.56
CA PHE A 373 15.92 19.03 13.76
C PHE A 373 16.81 19.65 14.86
N ASP A 374 17.08 20.95 14.78
CA ASP A 374 17.90 21.67 15.76
C ASP A 374 17.29 21.62 17.17
N ARG A 375 15.97 21.75 17.29
CA ARG A 375 15.27 21.66 18.57
C ARG A 375 15.28 20.25 19.13
N SER A 376 15.15 19.24 18.28
CA SER A 376 15.21 17.83 18.70
C SER A 376 16.60 17.48 19.25
N LEU A 377 17.67 17.94 18.61
CA LEU A 377 19.04 17.80 19.15
C LEU A 377 19.19 18.47 20.52
N LYS A 378 18.72 19.72 20.66
CA LYS A 378 18.76 20.46 21.93
C LYS A 378 17.97 19.77 23.04
N LYS A 379 16.77 19.28 22.71
CA LYS A 379 15.89 18.55 23.63
C LYS A 379 16.56 17.30 24.18
N GLU A 380 17.29 16.56 23.36
CA GLU A 380 18.03 15.37 23.78
C GLU A 380 19.43 15.68 24.38
N GLY A 381 19.79 16.96 24.51
CA GLY A 381 21.08 17.41 25.05
C GLY A 381 22.29 17.11 24.15
N LEU A 382 22.07 16.98 22.84
CA LEU A 382 23.10 16.63 21.86
C LEU A 382 23.79 17.91 21.34
N VAL A 383 24.78 18.37 22.09
CA VAL A 383 25.60 19.56 21.76
C VAL A 383 27.04 19.14 21.51
N ALA A 384 27.60 19.56 20.38
CA ALA A 384 28.99 19.26 20.00
C ALA A 384 29.96 20.34 20.52
N LYS A 385 31.17 19.93 20.92
CA LYS A 385 32.23 20.87 21.34
C LYS A 385 32.63 21.80 20.19
N GLN A 386 32.80 23.09 20.49
CA GLN A 386 33.22 24.08 19.50
C GLN A 386 34.74 24.11 19.30
N GLY A 387 35.19 24.40 18.07
CA GLY A 387 36.59 24.73 17.77
C GLY A 387 37.58 23.56 17.72
N GLN A 388 37.11 22.32 17.72
CA GLN A 388 37.96 21.12 17.61
C GLN A 388 37.87 20.47 16.22
N GLU A 389 38.99 19.86 15.81
CA GLU A 389 39.12 19.10 14.56
C GLU A 389 38.34 17.79 14.65
N GLU A 390 38.52 17.02 15.73
CA GLU A 390 37.69 15.87 16.08
C GLU A 390 36.33 16.32 16.65
N LYS A 391 35.24 15.71 16.18
CA LYS A 391 33.88 16.03 16.63
C LYS A 391 33.51 15.16 17.82
N GLU A 392 33.32 15.79 18.96
CA GLU A 392 32.89 15.14 20.21
C GLU A 392 31.68 15.85 20.83
N TRP A 393 30.88 15.10 21.59
CA TRP A 393 29.81 15.65 22.40
C TRP A 393 30.39 16.42 23.60
N GLU A 394 29.76 17.54 23.98
CA GLU A 394 30.12 18.28 25.19
C GLU A 394 29.90 17.42 26.44
N ASP A 395 28.75 16.75 26.52
CA ASP A 395 28.43 15.79 27.56
C ASP A 395 29.11 14.44 27.32
N GLN A 396 30.01 14.07 28.23
CA GLN A 396 30.75 12.80 28.16
C GLN A 396 29.85 11.57 28.33
N GLU A 397 28.69 11.73 28.96
CA GLU A 397 27.68 10.67 29.06
C GLU A 397 27.03 10.37 27.71
N LYS A 398 27.22 11.22 26.69
CA LYS A 398 26.68 11.06 25.33
C LYS A 398 27.70 10.52 24.33
N LYS A 399 28.94 10.23 24.76
CA LYS A 399 30.04 9.79 23.87
C LYS A 399 29.73 8.55 23.03
N ASP A 400 28.81 7.71 23.49
CA ASP A 400 28.35 6.49 22.84
C ASP A 400 27.13 6.71 21.92
N VAL A 401 26.63 7.95 21.79
CA VAL A 401 25.61 8.32 20.78
C VAL A 401 26.32 8.60 19.46
N TYR A 402 26.45 7.58 18.61
CA TYR A 402 27.23 7.65 17.38
C TYR A 402 26.37 7.60 16.11
N ARG A 403 25.09 7.26 16.25
CA ARG A 403 24.19 7.01 15.12
C ARG A 403 22.98 7.95 15.18
N ILE A 404 22.52 8.40 14.01
CA ILE A 404 21.24 9.09 13.85
C ILE A 404 20.37 8.36 12.85
N ASP A 405 19.08 8.19 13.18
CA ASP A 405 18.08 7.57 12.31
C ASP A 405 16.94 8.57 12.07
N PHE A 406 16.69 8.88 10.80
CA PHE A 406 15.53 9.66 10.36
C PHE A 406 14.35 8.73 10.10
N ASN A 407 13.46 8.60 11.09
CA ASN A 407 12.32 7.69 11.06
C ASN A 407 11.01 8.44 10.75
N GLY A 408 10.98 9.13 9.61
CA GLY A 408 9.81 9.90 9.17
C GLY A 408 8.75 9.03 8.50
N SER A 409 7.49 9.49 8.49
CA SER A 409 6.46 8.92 7.63
C SER A 409 6.78 9.27 6.17
N GLY A 410 7.28 8.32 5.37
CA GLY A 410 7.48 8.49 3.94
C GLY A 410 8.94 8.42 3.48
N SER A 411 9.29 9.17 2.44
CA SER A 411 10.58 9.08 1.74
C SER A 411 11.42 10.33 1.94
N PHE A 412 12.56 10.18 2.62
CA PHE A 412 13.53 11.24 2.84
C PHE A 412 14.07 11.84 1.54
N LEU A 413 14.16 11.07 0.44
CA LEU A 413 14.64 11.58 -0.86
C LEU A 413 13.53 12.13 -1.77
N ASN A 414 12.27 12.10 -1.33
CA ASN A 414 11.17 12.75 -2.05
C ASN A 414 11.17 14.26 -1.76
N ASP A 415 11.26 15.08 -2.80
CA ASP A 415 11.32 16.55 -2.70
C ASP A 415 10.00 17.17 -2.21
N ASP A 416 8.87 16.49 -2.45
CA ASP A 416 7.55 16.94 -2.01
C ASP A 416 7.29 16.66 -0.52
N GLU A 417 7.94 15.64 0.04
CA GLU A 417 7.84 15.28 1.45
C GLU A 417 8.91 15.97 2.28
N MET A 418 10.17 15.89 1.81
CA MET A 418 11.36 16.41 2.46
C MET A 418 12.14 17.28 1.48
N PRO A 419 11.90 18.61 1.44
CA PRO A 419 12.52 19.51 0.46
C PRO A 419 14.04 19.45 0.45
N ARG A 420 14.65 19.57 -0.75
CA ARG A 420 16.11 19.53 -0.93
C ARG A 420 16.84 20.52 -0.01
N GLU A 421 16.33 21.74 0.17
CA GLU A 421 16.94 22.76 1.03
C GLU A 421 17.05 22.29 2.48
N ALA A 422 16.02 21.60 2.99
CA ALA A 422 16.03 21.04 4.34
C ALA A 422 17.06 19.92 4.46
N ARG A 423 17.13 19.00 3.48
CA ARG A 423 18.10 17.90 3.49
C ARG A 423 19.53 18.41 3.47
N VAL A 424 19.82 19.37 2.60
CA VAL A 424 21.13 20.01 2.49
C VAL A 424 21.52 20.67 3.82
N ALA A 425 20.64 21.47 4.41
CA ALA A 425 20.92 22.14 5.67
C ALA A 425 21.10 21.16 6.84
N ILE A 426 20.29 20.10 6.91
CA ILE A 426 20.45 19.04 7.92
C ILE A 426 21.80 18.35 7.76
N PHE A 427 22.20 17.98 6.55
CA PHE A 427 23.49 17.31 6.31
C PHE A 427 24.69 18.22 6.58
N ASP A 428 24.58 19.52 6.28
CA ASP A 428 25.57 20.53 6.66
C ASP A 428 25.70 20.65 8.19
N THR A 429 24.61 20.48 8.94
CA THR A 429 24.64 20.40 10.41
C THR A 429 25.26 19.09 10.88
N LEU A 430 24.87 17.95 10.30
CA LEU A 430 25.42 16.62 10.63
C LEU A 430 26.94 16.54 10.44
N SER A 431 27.48 17.22 9.43
CA SER A 431 28.93 17.30 9.18
C SER A 431 29.72 17.85 10.37
N LYS A 432 29.05 18.62 11.24
CA LYS A 432 29.63 19.26 12.43
C LYS A 432 29.39 18.46 13.71
N LEU A 433 28.61 17.38 13.67
CA LEU A 433 28.21 16.59 14.83
C LEU A 433 28.95 15.26 14.92
N PRO A 434 29.14 14.68 16.13
CA PRO A 434 29.90 13.44 16.35
C PRO A 434 29.28 12.15 15.78
N PHE A 435 28.16 12.22 15.08
CA PHE A 435 27.57 11.05 14.43
C PHE A 435 28.52 10.48 13.38
N THR A 436 28.61 9.15 13.29
CA THR A 436 29.38 8.39 12.27
C THR A 436 28.49 7.50 11.40
N LYS A 437 27.26 7.18 11.84
CA LYS A 437 26.25 6.49 11.03
C LYS A 437 24.98 7.33 10.91
N ILE A 438 24.48 7.47 9.69
CA ILE A 438 23.30 8.28 9.36
C ILE A 438 22.33 7.39 8.58
N LEU A 439 21.24 6.95 9.20
CA LEU A 439 20.18 6.22 8.52
C LEU A 439 19.13 7.19 7.98
N ILE A 440 18.83 7.08 6.69
CA ILE A 440 17.68 7.74 6.05
C ILE A 440 16.77 6.68 5.43
N GLU A 441 15.47 6.93 5.42
CA GLU A 441 14.48 6.03 4.83
C GLU A 441 13.95 6.57 3.51
N SER A 442 13.86 5.75 2.48
CA SER A 442 13.27 6.16 1.20
C SER A 442 12.68 5.00 0.41
N ARG A 443 11.60 5.26 -0.31
CA ARG A 443 11.11 4.36 -1.36
C ARG A 443 12.06 4.37 -2.57
N VAL A 444 12.06 3.25 -3.30
CA VAL A 444 13.06 2.95 -4.34
C VAL A 444 13.00 3.90 -5.54
N GLU A 445 11.82 4.43 -5.87
CA GLU A 445 11.60 5.37 -6.97
C GLU A 445 12.25 6.75 -6.73
N TYR A 446 12.56 7.10 -5.48
CA TYR A 446 13.24 8.36 -5.13
C TYR A 446 14.75 8.20 -4.96
N ILE A 447 15.27 6.98 -5.12
CA ILE A 447 16.70 6.68 -4.96
C ILE A 447 17.41 7.04 -6.25
N ASP A 448 18.12 8.16 -6.19
CA ASP A 448 18.89 8.69 -7.31
C ASP A 448 20.37 8.88 -6.92
N GLN A 449 21.25 8.58 -7.86
CA GLN A 449 22.70 8.62 -7.64
C GLN A 449 23.21 10.03 -7.35
N GLU A 450 22.67 11.06 -8.01
CA GLU A 450 23.09 12.45 -7.81
C GLU A 450 22.63 12.96 -6.44
N LYS A 451 21.40 12.63 -6.03
CA LYS A 451 20.90 12.94 -4.68
C LYS A 451 21.77 12.31 -3.60
N ILE A 452 22.17 11.05 -3.74
CA ILE A 452 23.05 10.37 -2.79
C ILE A 452 24.41 11.08 -2.69
N ARG A 453 25.04 11.37 -3.84
CA ARG A 453 26.34 12.05 -3.88
C ARG A 453 26.30 13.44 -3.25
N GLU A 454 25.24 14.21 -3.53
CA GLU A 454 25.05 15.52 -2.92
C GLU A 454 25.06 15.46 -1.38
N LEU A 455 24.41 14.44 -0.81
CA LEU A 455 24.39 14.24 0.63
C LEU A 455 25.77 13.79 1.15
N GLN A 456 26.43 12.86 0.45
CA GLN A 456 27.77 12.38 0.82
C GLN A 456 28.84 13.48 0.78
N ASP A 457 28.80 14.38 -0.21
CA ASP A 457 29.76 15.48 -0.37
C ASP A 457 29.75 16.49 0.79
N ARG A 458 28.71 16.46 1.63
CA ARG A 458 28.58 17.31 2.84
C ARG A 458 29.15 16.65 4.07
N LEU A 459 29.23 15.33 4.07
CA LEU A 459 29.61 14.57 5.23
C LEU A 459 31.13 14.47 5.36
N ARG A 460 31.58 14.23 6.59
CA ARG A 460 32.98 13.94 6.84
C ARG A 460 33.34 12.52 6.37
N PRO A 461 34.62 12.22 6.09
CA PRO A 461 35.05 10.89 5.64
C PRO A 461 34.72 9.73 6.60
N ASP A 462 34.57 10.01 7.90
CA ASP A 462 34.21 9.03 8.93
C ASP A 462 32.70 8.77 9.03
N GLN A 463 31.88 9.54 8.31
CA GLN A 463 30.42 9.44 8.34
C GLN A 463 29.92 8.59 7.17
N LYS A 464 29.04 7.63 7.47
CA LYS A 464 28.43 6.75 6.48
C LYS A 464 26.92 6.86 6.49
N ILE A 465 26.36 6.89 5.28
CA ILE A 465 24.92 6.78 5.07
C ILE A 465 24.53 5.29 5.05
N GLU A 466 23.44 4.97 5.72
CA GLU A 466 22.70 3.71 5.58
C GLU A 466 21.31 4.05 5.03
N MET A 467 20.86 3.36 3.99
CA MET A 467 19.56 3.59 3.38
C MET A 467 18.57 2.51 3.84
N ALA A 468 17.50 2.92 4.53
CA ALA A 468 16.40 2.05 4.87
C ALA A 468 15.37 2.01 3.73
N ILE A 469 15.00 0.80 3.31
CA ILE A 469 14.02 0.54 2.25
C ILE A 469 13.04 -0.50 2.75
N GLY A 470 11.74 -0.23 2.67
CA GLY A 470 10.74 -1.23 3.07
C GLY A 470 10.46 -2.25 1.98
N LEU A 471 11.14 -3.40 1.93
CA LEU A 471 10.80 -4.46 0.97
C LEU A 471 9.50 -5.18 1.37
N GLU A 472 9.31 -5.32 2.69
CA GLU A 472 8.23 -6.01 3.39
C GLU A 472 8.25 -7.53 3.21
N SER A 473 8.25 -8.01 1.97
CA SER A 473 8.34 -9.42 1.59
C SER A 473 9.12 -9.55 0.28
N ALA A 474 9.77 -10.70 0.04
CA ALA A 474 10.34 -11.05 -1.27
C ALA A 474 9.37 -11.85 -2.17
N ASN A 475 8.15 -12.12 -1.70
CA ASN A 475 7.14 -12.85 -2.44
C ASN A 475 6.17 -11.89 -3.14
N ASN A 476 6.03 -11.95 -4.47
CA ASN A 476 5.22 -10.95 -5.17
C ASN A 476 3.72 -11.04 -4.81
N LEU A 477 3.20 -12.24 -4.51
CA LEU A 477 1.81 -12.39 -4.09
C LEU A 477 1.53 -11.65 -2.77
N VAL A 478 2.42 -11.80 -1.79
CA VAL A 478 2.31 -11.09 -0.49
C VAL A 478 2.50 -9.58 -0.68
N ARG A 479 3.53 -9.18 -1.43
CA ARG A 479 3.86 -7.76 -1.64
C ARG A 479 2.72 -6.98 -2.29
N GLU A 480 1.92 -7.63 -3.11
CA GLU A 480 0.85 -6.97 -3.86
C GLU A 480 -0.52 -7.14 -3.22
N LEU A 481 -0.88 -8.35 -2.76
CA LEU A 481 -2.18 -8.59 -2.14
C LEU A 481 -2.23 -8.13 -0.68
N SER A 482 -1.22 -8.48 0.11
CA SER A 482 -1.23 -8.21 1.55
C SER A 482 -0.63 -6.85 1.91
N VAL A 483 0.35 -6.38 1.14
CA VAL A 483 1.12 -5.17 1.46
C VAL A 483 0.81 -3.99 0.54
N ALA A 484 0.55 -4.26 -0.75
CA ALA A 484 0.43 -3.27 -1.81
C ALA A 484 1.64 -2.31 -1.89
N LYS A 485 2.87 -2.85 -2.02
CA LYS A 485 4.10 -2.03 -1.90
C LYS A 485 4.32 -1.03 -3.05
N GLY A 486 3.87 -1.36 -4.26
CA GLY A 486 3.81 -0.41 -5.37
C GLY A 486 4.98 -0.42 -6.36
N TYR A 487 6.05 -1.15 -6.06
CA TYR A 487 7.22 -1.34 -6.93
C TYR A 487 7.61 -2.82 -7.01
N SER A 488 8.28 -3.21 -8.08
CA SER A 488 8.75 -4.57 -8.38
C SER A 488 10.03 -4.97 -7.62
N LEU A 489 10.35 -6.26 -7.55
CA LEU A 489 11.61 -6.72 -6.96
C LEU A 489 12.81 -6.22 -7.77
N GLU A 490 12.68 -6.13 -9.08
CA GLU A 490 13.71 -5.65 -9.99
C GLU A 490 14.04 -4.16 -9.73
N GLU A 491 13.03 -3.33 -9.50
CA GLU A 491 13.22 -1.93 -9.06
C GLU A 491 13.97 -1.87 -7.73
N PHE A 492 13.64 -2.75 -6.78
CA PHE A 492 14.36 -2.86 -5.51
C PHE A 492 15.82 -3.28 -5.67
N GLU A 493 16.09 -4.35 -6.42
CA GLU A 493 17.45 -4.84 -6.68
C GLU A 493 18.30 -3.75 -7.32
N ARG A 494 17.77 -3.06 -8.33
CA ARG A 494 18.46 -1.96 -9.01
C ARG A 494 18.82 -0.83 -8.05
N SER A 495 17.92 -0.46 -7.15
CA SER A 495 18.21 0.57 -6.14
C SER A 495 19.27 0.12 -5.14
N VAL A 496 19.27 -1.16 -4.73
CA VAL A 496 20.32 -1.73 -3.89
C VAL A 496 21.68 -1.71 -4.59
N GLU A 497 21.73 -2.03 -5.89
CA GLU A 497 22.95 -1.93 -6.69
C GLU A 497 23.48 -0.50 -6.79
N VAL A 498 22.60 0.48 -7.01
CA VAL A 498 22.97 1.91 -7.04
C VAL A 498 23.58 2.31 -5.70
N LEU A 499 22.95 1.97 -4.58
CA LEU A 499 23.44 2.29 -3.23
C LEU A 499 24.80 1.63 -2.94
N SER A 500 24.92 0.34 -3.26
CA SER A 500 26.16 -0.40 -3.11
C SER A 500 27.30 0.21 -3.93
N SER A 501 27.03 0.68 -5.15
CA SER A 501 28.02 1.38 -5.99
C SER A 501 28.49 2.72 -5.42
N GLN A 502 27.69 3.35 -4.54
CA GLN A 502 28.03 4.59 -3.83
C GLN A 502 28.61 4.33 -2.43
N GLY A 503 28.86 3.07 -2.06
CA GLY A 503 29.35 2.73 -0.73
C GLY A 503 28.33 2.96 0.40
N VAL A 504 27.04 2.94 0.07
CA VAL A 504 25.92 3.06 1.01
C VAL A 504 25.45 1.66 1.41
N ASP A 505 25.38 1.40 2.71
CA ASP A 505 24.82 0.16 3.26
C ASP A 505 23.29 0.22 3.24
N VAL A 506 22.62 -0.93 3.22
CA VAL A 506 21.15 -1.01 3.12
C VAL A 506 20.55 -1.67 4.33
N LEU A 507 19.50 -1.06 4.88
CA LEU A 507 18.58 -1.70 5.82
C LEU A 507 17.28 -2.01 5.07
N VAL A 508 16.79 -3.23 5.19
CA VAL A 508 15.56 -3.68 4.56
C VAL A 508 14.53 -3.96 5.64
N TYR A 509 13.42 -3.22 5.66
CA TYR A 509 12.28 -3.63 6.49
C TYR A 509 11.58 -4.82 5.83
N SER A 510 11.36 -5.86 6.63
CA SER A 510 10.58 -7.05 6.26
C SER A 510 9.51 -7.25 7.32
N ILE A 511 8.25 -7.22 6.91
CA ILE A 511 7.12 -7.26 7.82
C ILE A 511 6.69 -8.70 8.07
N VAL A 512 6.57 -9.08 9.34
CA VAL A 512 6.09 -10.41 9.72
C VAL A 512 4.58 -10.38 9.86
N LYS A 513 3.91 -11.30 9.18
CA LYS A 513 2.45 -11.46 9.15
C LYS A 513 1.68 -10.19 8.76
N PRO A 514 1.93 -9.62 7.56
CA PRO A 514 1.05 -8.60 7.00
C PRO A 514 -0.38 -9.11 6.85
N ALA A 515 -1.30 -8.21 6.50
CA ALA A 515 -2.72 -8.49 6.36
C ALA A 515 -3.03 -9.82 5.63
N LEU A 516 -4.01 -10.54 6.15
CA LEU A 516 -4.61 -11.74 5.55
C LEU A 516 -3.73 -13.02 5.49
N LEU A 517 -2.48 -12.99 5.97
CA LEU A 517 -1.65 -14.20 6.11
C LEU A 517 -1.96 -14.99 7.38
N ARG A 518 -1.97 -16.32 7.24
CA ARG A 518 -1.94 -17.27 8.35
C ARG A 518 -0.55 -17.30 8.98
N GLU A 519 -0.47 -17.83 10.21
CA GLU A 519 0.78 -17.88 10.96
C GLU A 519 1.88 -18.67 10.23
N GLN A 520 1.53 -19.82 9.66
CA GLN A 520 2.46 -20.64 8.88
C GLN A 520 2.93 -19.95 7.60
N GLU A 521 2.05 -19.21 6.93
CA GLU A 521 2.38 -18.46 5.72
C GLU A 521 3.33 -17.30 6.04
N ALA A 522 3.11 -16.61 7.16
CA ALA A 522 3.98 -15.55 7.64
C ALA A 522 5.39 -16.06 8.01
N LEU A 523 5.48 -17.24 8.63
CA LEU A 523 6.76 -17.91 8.88
C LEU A 523 7.47 -18.22 7.55
N ALA A 524 6.76 -18.85 6.60
CA ALA A 524 7.33 -19.22 5.30
C ALA A 524 7.80 -18.01 4.48
N ASP A 525 7.00 -16.93 4.45
CA ASP A 525 7.29 -15.68 3.76
C ASP A 525 8.54 -14.99 4.32
N SER A 526 8.65 -14.90 5.64
CA SER A 526 9.80 -14.27 6.31
C SER A 526 11.09 -15.07 6.07
N LEU A 527 11.01 -16.41 6.10
CA LEU A 527 12.15 -17.28 5.77
C LEU A 527 12.57 -17.13 4.31
N ASN A 528 11.60 -17.12 3.39
CA ASN A 528 11.85 -16.88 1.97
C ASN A 528 12.54 -15.52 1.74
N THR A 529 12.05 -14.48 2.42
CA THR A 529 12.60 -13.13 2.32
C THR A 529 14.04 -13.06 2.85
N GLY A 530 14.34 -13.68 3.98
CA GLY A 530 15.71 -13.72 4.53
C GLY A 530 16.69 -14.43 3.59
N ARG A 531 16.29 -15.57 3.00
CA ARG A 531 17.09 -16.31 2.02
C ARG A 531 17.34 -15.49 0.75
N TYR A 532 16.29 -14.87 0.21
CA TYR A 532 16.37 -14.01 -0.95
C TYR A 532 17.36 -12.85 -0.74
N LEU A 533 17.31 -12.18 0.42
CA LEU A 533 18.22 -11.09 0.76
C LEU A 533 19.68 -11.56 0.88
N ALA A 534 19.91 -12.75 1.43
CA ALA A 534 21.24 -13.35 1.50
C ALA A 534 21.83 -13.60 0.10
N GLU A 535 21.03 -14.17 -0.81
CA GLU A 535 21.44 -14.39 -2.20
C GLU A 535 21.68 -13.07 -2.94
N LEU A 536 20.80 -12.08 -2.74
CA LEU A 536 20.93 -10.76 -3.34
C LEU A 536 22.24 -10.08 -2.98
N VAL A 537 22.66 -10.13 -1.72
CA VAL A 537 23.95 -9.54 -1.28
C VAL A 537 25.12 -10.14 -2.05
N GLY A 538 25.12 -11.45 -2.29
CA GLY A 538 26.15 -12.11 -3.10
C GLY A 538 26.21 -11.53 -4.52
N ARG A 539 25.05 -11.47 -5.19
CA ARG A 539 24.93 -10.91 -6.56
C ARG A 539 25.34 -9.45 -6.64
N VAL A 540 24.91 -8.63 -5.67
CA VAL A 540 25.21 -7.19 -5.63
C VAL A 540 26.70 -6.95 -5.43
N ARG A 541 27.35 -7.64 -4.47
CA ARG A 541 28.80 -7.51 -4.22
C ARG A 541 29.62 -7.84 -5.47
N GLU A 542 29.22 -8.89 -6.20
CA GLU A 542 29.87 -9.27 -7.46
C GLU A 542 29.64 -8.20 -8.54
N LYS A 543 28.40 -7.75 -8.74
CA LYS A 543 28.05 -6.80 -9.80
C LYS A 543 28.65 -5.41 -9.58
N THR A 544 28.65 -4.91 -8.35
CA THR A 544 29.14 -3.56 -8.02
C THR A 544 30.63 -3.53 -7.65
N GLN A 545 31.25 -4.70 -7.49
CA GLN A 545 32.63 -4.86 -7.02
C GLN A 545 32.87 -4.23 -5.62
N ASN A 546 31.81 -4.06 -4.83
CA ASN A 546 31.90 -3.58 -3.46
C ASN A 546 31.82 -4.76 -2.48
N SER A 547 32.96 -5.37 -2.18
CA SER A 547 33.04 -6.51 -1.25
C SER A 547 32.68 -6.16 0.19
N THR A 548 32.66 -4.86 0.54
CA THR A 548 32.33 -4.38 1.90
C THR A 548 30.87 -4.01 2.08
N PHE A 549 30.05 -4.10 1.01
CA PHE A 549 28.62 -3.81 1.06
C PHE A 549 27.93 -4.69 2.10
N SER A 550 27.20 -4.05 3.01
CA SER A 550 26.42 -4.72 4.05
C SER A 550 24.92 -4.47 3.83
N LEU A 551 24.13 -5.52 4.10
CA LEU A 551 22.68 -5.44 4.16
C LEU A 551 22.18 -5.95 5.51
N THR A 552 21.23 -5.24 6.09
CA THR A 552 20.55 -5.62 7.32
C THR A 552 19.08 -5.90 7.01
N MET A 553 18.60 -7.10 7.30
CA MET A 553 17.16 -7.40 7.33
C MET A 553 16.61 -7.04 8.71
N LYS A 554 15.72 -6.06 8.76
CA LYS A 554 14.98 -5.70 9.96
C LYS A 554 13.59 -6.33 9.91
N LEU A 555 13.40 -7.37 10.72
CA LEU A 555 12.13 -8.07 10.92
C LEU A 555 11.19 -7.18 11.75
N GLU A 556 10.25 -6.53 11.09
CA GLU A 556 9.21 -5.71 11.72
C GLU A 556 8.01 -6.59 12.04
N GLN A 557 7.74 -6.75 13.33
CA GLN A 557 6.60 -7.54 13.78
C GLN A 557 5.33 -6.71 13.54
N SER A 558 4.33 -7.27 12.85
CA SER A 558 3.09 -6.53 12.62
C SER A 558 2.39 -6.19 13.93
N PHE A 559 2.02 -4.94 14.09
CA PHE A 559 1.21 -4.43 15.18
C PHE A 559 -0.01 -3.69 14.63
N ILE A 560 -1.04 -3.55 15.45
CA ILE A 560 -2.28 -2.88 15.06
C ILE A 560 -2.16 -1.42 15.48
N GLN A 561 -2.14 -0.52 14.50
CA GLN A 561 -2.13 0.92 14.73
C GLN A 561 -3.45 1.54 14.30
N LYS A 562 -3.98 2.45 15.13
CA LYS A 562 -5.22 3.19 14.82
C LYS A 562 -5.14 3.82 13.43
N GLY A 563 -6.13 3.57 12.59
CA GLY A 563 -6.21 4.18 11.25
C GLY A 563 -5.50 3.41 10.13
N GLY A 564 -4.86 2.26 10.42
CA GLY A 564 -4.29 1.35 9.41
C GLY A 564 -5.19 0.17 9.01
N TYR A 565 -4.85 -0.55 7.92
CA TYR A 565 -5.68 -1.67 7.45
C TYR A 565 -5.80 -2.80 8.48
N LEU A 566 -4.72 -3.07 9.22
CA LEU A 566 -4.75 -4.06 10.30
C LEU A 566 -5.73 -3.70 11.41
N ASP A 567 -5.94 -2.42 11.70
CA ASP A 567 -6.95 -1.95 12.65
C ASP A 567 -8.37 -2.14 12.10
N PHE A 568 -8.58 -1.85 10.82
CA PHE A 568 -9.84 -2.17 10.15
C PHE A 568 -10.17 -3.67 10.23
N LEU A 569 -9.22 -4.54 9.87
CA LEU A 569 -9.41 -6.00 9.93
C LEU A 569 -9.56 -6.49 11.36
N HIS A 570 -8.84 -5.89 12.30
CA HIS A 570 -8.93 -6.24 13.71
C HIS A 570 -10.33 -6.02 14.27
N ASN A 571 -10.96 -4.90 13.91
CA ASN A 571 -12.30 -4.54 14.39
C ASN A 571 -13.42 -5.24 13.63
N LYS A 572 -13.18 -5.70 12.39
CA LYS A 572 -14.13 -6.52 11.65
C LYS A 572 -14.21 -7.91 12.27
N LYS A 573 -15.43 -8.39 12.53
CA LYS A 573 -15.64 -9.71 13.10
C LYS A 573 -16.45 -10.62 12.19
N LYS A 574 -16.01 -11.88 12.04
CA LYS A 574 -16.78 -12.93 11.38
C LYS A 574 -17.67 -13.66 12.38
N ARG A 575 -18.89 -14.01 11.97
CA ARG A 575 -19.78 -14.91 12.72
C ARG A 575 -19.44 -16.35 12.38
N VAL A 576 -19.03 -17.14 13.37
CA VAL A 576 -18.79 -18.58 13.19
C VAL A 576 -20.12 -19.33 13.34
N MET A 577 -20.50 -20.12 12.32
CA MET A 577 -21.73 -20.93 12.25
C MET A 577 -21.90 -21.91 13.42
N ALA A 578 -20.84 -22.20 14.17
CA ALA A 578 -20.80 -23.18 15.26
C ALA A 578 -20.88 -22.59 16.68
N GLY A 579 -21.26 -21.32 16.84
CA GLY A 579 -21.75 -20.80 18.12
C GLY A 579 -21.14 -19.47 18.55
N LYS A 580 -21.94 -18.39 18.41
CA LYS A 580 -21.93 -17.10 19.15
C LYS A 580 -20.59 -16.43 19.53
N LYS A 581 -19.45 -16.87 19.01
CA LYS A 581 -18.15 -16.22 19.19
C LYS A 581 -17.87 -15.41 17.92
N GLU A 582 -17.67 -14.11 18.09
CA GLU A 582 -17.24 -13.22 17.02
C GLU A 582 -15.72 -13.20 17.04
N GLU A 583 -15.08 -13.59 15.95
CA GLU A 583 -13.62 -13.60 15.81
C GLU A 583 -13.17 -12.45 14.92
N SER A 584 -12.07 -11.82 15.30
CA SER A 584 -11.41 -10.81 14.48
C SER A 584 -10.96 -11.40 13.15
N LEU A 585 -10.97 -10.60 12.08
CA LEU A 585 -10.37 -11.00 10.80
C LEU A 585 -8.84 -10.92 10.82
N TYR A 586 -8.24 -10.26 11.82
CA TYR A 586 -6.79 -10.20 11.96
C TYR A 586 -6.32 -10.25 13.42
N GLU A 587 -5.33 -11.10 13.64
CA GLU A 587 -4.59 -11.18 14.90
C GLU A 587 -3.09 -10.97 14.61
N THR A 588 -2.44 -10.20 15.48
CA THR A 588 -0.99 -9.99 15.43
C THR A 588 -0.22 -11.31 15.49
N PRO A 589 1.01 -11.36 14.92
CA PRO A 589 1.84 -12.56 14.94
C PRO A 589 2.11 -13.05 16.37
N TRP A 590 2.50 -14.31 16.48
CA TRP A 590 3.00 -14.89 17.72
C TRP A 590 4.47 -14.51 17.91
N SER A 591 4.85 -14.21 19.16
CA SER A 591 6.27 -13.95 19.47
C SER A 591 7.14 -15.18 19.18
N PHE A 592 6.59 -16.38 19.37
CA PHE A 592 7.25 -17.63 18.99
C PHE A 592 7.50 -17.74 17.48
N THR A 593 6.63 -17.18 16.62
CA THR A 593 6.87 -17.13 15.17
C THR A 593 8.08 -16.26 14.85
N ILE A 594 8.20 -15.09 15.49
CA ILE A 594 9.36 -14.21 15.31
C ILE A 594 10.65 -14.94 15.71
N ALA A 595 10.62 -15.63 16.85
CA ALA A 595 11.75 -16.41 17.34
C ALA A 595 12.14 -17.57 16.40
N GLU A 596 11.16 -18.31 15.89
CA GLU A 596 11.37 -19.41 14.94
C GLU A 596 11.99 -18.92 13.62
N ILE A 597 11.54 -17.76 13.10
CA ILE A 597 12.13 -17.14 11.92
C ILE A 597 13.62 -16.87 12.15
N VAL A 598 13.95 -16.18 13.24
CA VAL A 598 15.34 -15.83 13.56
C VAL A 598 16.19 -17.09 13.73
N GLN A 599 15.70 -18.07 14.49
CA GLN A 599 16.44 -19.31 14.75
C GLN A 599 16.75 -20.06 13.46
N ARG A 600 15.77 -20.27 12.59
CA ARG A 600 15.96 -20.98 11.31
C ARG A 600 16.88 -20.22 10.35
N LEU A 601 16.72 -18.90 10.21
CA LEU A 601 17.62 -18.12 9.37
C LEU A 601 19.07 -18.23 9.86
N CYS A 602 19.29 -18.16 11.17
CA CYS A 602 20.63 -18.33 11.75
C CYS A 602 21.17 -19.75 11.54
N ASP A 603 20.37 -20.79 11.75
CA ASP A 603 20.75 -22.20 11.55
C ASP A 603 21.09 -22.52 10.08
N GLU A 604 20.44 -21.84 9.15
CA GLU A 604 20.69 -21.93 7.70
C GLU A 604 21.92 -21.12 7.26
N GLY A 605 22.58 -20.37 8.16
CA GLY A 605 23.74 -19.54 7.85
C GLY A 605 23.40 -18.21 7.17
N VAL A 606 22.12 -17.79 7.14
CA VAL A 606 21.71 -16.51 6.54
C VAL A 606 22.38 -15.32 7.25
N GLN A 607 22.57 -15.43 8.57
CA GLN A 607 23.25 -14.40 9.38
C GLN A 607 24.73 -14.18 8.99
N ASP A 608 25.35 -15.12 8.28
CA ASP A 608 26.73 -14.98 7.79
C ASP A 608 26.78 -14.10 6.52
N CYS A 609 25.66 -13.96 5.83
CA CYS A 609 25.51 -13.18 4.60
C CYS A 609 24.98 -11.77 4.87
N ILE A 610 23.99 -11.65 5.76
CA ILE A 610 23.28 -10.41 6.11
C ILE A 610 23.16 -10.25 7.62
N ASN A 611 23.04 -9.01 8.09
CA ASN A 611 22.69 -8.78 9.50
C ASN A 611 21.19 -9.01 9.70
N ILE A 612 20.80 -9.65 10.80
CA ILE A 612 19.40 -9.80 11.21
C ILE A 612 19.15 -8.90 12.40
N GLN A 613 18.15 -8.03 12.28
CA GLN A 613 17.69 -7.14 13.34
C GLN A 613 16.19 -7.37 13.56
N ILE A 614 15.75 -7.36 14.82
CA ILE A 614 14.35 -7.55 15.18
C ILE A 614 13.77 -6.21 15.63
N GLY A 615 12.66 -5.79 15.03
CA GLY A 615 11.87 -4.65 15.45
C GLY A 615 11.27 -4.85 16.85
N ARG A 616 10.89 -3.76 17.50
CA ARG A 616 10.20 -3.83 18.79
C ARG A 616 8.71 -3.90 18.59
N SER A 617 8.01 -4.60 19.47
CA SER A 617 6.56 -4.68 19.43
C SER A 617 5.87 -3.44 19.99
N ASP A 618 6.57 -2.56 20.71
CA ASP A 618 6.04 -1.37 21.39
C ASP A 618 6.48 -0.04 20.74
N ASP A 619 6.17 0.11 19.45
CA ASP A 619 6.56 1.29 18.66
C ASP A 619 5.81 2.58 19.04
N TYR A 620 6.25 3.73 18.49
CA TYR A 620 5.62 5.03 18.68
C TYR A 620 4.95 5.55 17.39
N PRO A 621 3.71 6.08 17.43
CA PRO A 621 2.81 6.15 18.59
C PRO A 621 2.42 4.75 19.10
N PRO A 622 2.04 4.60 20.38
CA PRO A 622 1.74 3.29 20.94
C PRO A 622 0.65 2.55 20.14
N PRO A 623 0.89 1.29 19.76
CA PRO A 623 -0.07 0.50 19.01
C PRO A 623 -1.30 0.13 19.85
N ILE A 624 -2.43 -0.10 19.17
CA ILE A 624 -3.67 -0.66 19.76
C ILE A 624 -3.40 -2.08 20.26
N ASP A 625 -2.72 -2.88 19.45
CA ASP A 625 -2.33 -4.23 19.82
C ASP A 625 -0.99 -4.63 19.22
N ILE A 626 -0.31 -5.55 19.89
CA ILE A 626 1.08 -5.93 19.60
C ILE A 626 1.18 -7.43 19.34
N THR A 627 2.33 -7.90 18.86
CA THR A 627 2.69 -9.32 18.80
C THR A 627 2.42 -10.01 20.14
N ARG A 628 1.75 -11.17 20.11
CA ARG A 628 1.33 -11.88 21.33
C ARG A 628 1.43 -13.39 21.21
N ASN A 629 1.90 -14.01 22.29
CA ASN A 629 1.59 -15.41 22.56
C ASN A 629 0.21 -15.52 23.20
N ARG A 630 -0.49 -16.65 22.96
CA ARG A 630 -1.86 -16.88 23.41
C ARG A 630 -2.03 -18.30 23.96
N THR A 631 -3.06 -18.53 24.77
CA THR A 631 -3.50 -19.87 25.15
C THR A 631 -4.23 -20.56 23.99
N MET A 632 -4.53 -21.85 24.13
CA MET A 632 -5.32 -22.61 23.12
C MET A 632 -6.71 -22.00 22.85
N ASP A 633 -7.29 -21.31 23.83
CA ASP A 633 -8.59 -20.63 23.69
C ASP A 633 -8.49 -19.21 23.09
N GLY A 634 -7.27 -18.80 22.70
CA GLY A 634 -6.97 -17.50 22.09
C GLY A 634 -6.72 -16.36 23.09
N ILE A 635 -6.55 -16.65 24.39
CA ILE A 635 -6.35 -15.61 25.41
C ILE A 635 -4.87 -15.15 25.40
N PRO A 636 -4.59 -13.83 25.28
CA PRO A 636 -3.23 -13.30 25.40
C PRO A 636 -2.48 -13.76 26.66
N HIS A 637 -1.20 -14.11 26.48
CA HIS A 637 -0.30 -14.52 27.55
C HIS A 637 0.96 -13.64 27.58
N ASP A 638 0.88 -12.56 28.37
CA ASP A 638 1.86 -11.48 28.41
C ASP A 638 3.23 -11.93 28.92
N GLU A 639 3.29 -12.85 29.89
CA GLU A 639 4.54 -13.29 30.50
C GLU A 639 5.45 -13.98 29.46
N SER A 640 4.89 -14.90 28.68
CA SER A 640 5.65 -15.57 27.61
C SER A 640 5.98 -14.63 26.47
N THR A 641 5.07 -13.69 26.15
CA THR A 641 5.29 -12.69 25.10
C THR A 641 6.52 -11.84 25.44
N LYS A 642 6.56 -11.30 26.67
CA LYS A 642 7.69 -10.51 27.18
C LYS A 642 8.98 -11.30 27.28
N ALA A 643 8.90 -12.57 27.71
CA ALA A 643 10.09 -13.40 27.81
C ALA A 643 10.74 -13.65 26.43
N VAL A 644 9.93 -13.94 25.40
CA VAL A 644 10.43 -14.13 24.03
C VAL A 644 10.96 -12.82 23.46
N ASP A 645 10.22 -11.71 23.59
CA ASP A 645 10.70 -10.40 23.10
C ASP A 645 12.02 -10.01 23.77
N GLN A 646 12.16 -10.18 25.09
CA GLN A 646 13.41 -9.91 25.79
C GLN A 646 14.58 -10.74 25.21
N ALA A 647 14.38 -12.03 24.95
CA ALA A 647 15.41 -12.88 24.35
C ALA A 647 15.83 -12.37 22.95
N LEU A 648 14.87 -11.95 22.12
CA LEU A 648 15.12 -11.35 20.81
C LEU A 648 15.84 -9.99 20.90
N GLN A 649 15.49 -9.16 21.88
CA GLN A 649 16.17 -7.88 22.11
C GLN A 649 17.59 -8.04 22.66
N GLU A 650 17.88 -9.11 23.41
CA GLU A 650 19.27 -9.46 23.76
C GLU A 650 20.05 -9.93 22.53
N PHE A 651 19.45 -10.75 21.66
CA PHE A 651 20.07 -11.13 20.39
C PHE A 651 20.41 -9.92 19.51
N ASN A 652 19.56 -8.89 19.45
CA ASN A 652 19.86 -7.64 18.74
C ASN A 652 21.17 -6.96 19.18
N LYS A 653 21.67 -7.22 20.39
CA LYS A 653 22.89 -6.60 20.92
C LYS A 653 24.16 -7.29 20.44
N ASP A 654 24.16 -8.62 20.30
CA ASP A 654 25.38 -9.37 20.00
C ASP A 654 25.28 -10.31 18.79
N GLY A 655 24.08 -10.64 18.33
CA GLY A 655 23.82 -11.62 17.27
C GLY A 655 24.09 -13.06 17.69
N ASN A 656 24.09 -13.38 18.99
CA ASN A 656 24.49 -14.69 19.47
C ASN A 656 23.34 -15.70 19.45
N ILE A 657 23.28 -16.50 18.38
CA ILE A 657 22.27 -17.54 18.19
C ILE A 657 22.28 -18.63 19.28
N TYR A 658 23.45 -18.96 19.85
CA TYR A 658 23.53 -19.97 20.91
C TYR A 658 22.82 -19.48 22.19
N THR A 659 23.08 -18.24 22.59
CA THR A 659 22.41 -17.62 23.74
C THR A 659 20.90 -17.54 23.51
N LEU A 660 20.48 -17.12 22.31
CA LEU A 660 19.06 -17.07 21.95
C LEU A 660 18.42 -18.46 22.04
N SER A 661 19.05 -19.49 21.46
CA SER A 661 18.51 -20.86 21.44
C SER A 661 18.32 -21.45 22.84
N VAL A 662 19.31 -21.27 23.72
CA VAL A 662 19.23 -21.73 25.13
C VAL A 662 18.09 -21.03 25.87
N GLU A 663 17.94 -19.72 25.65
CA GLU A 663 16.89 -18.95 26.31
C GLU A 663 15.50 -19.31 25.78
N LEU A 664 15.35 -19.55 24.48
CA LEU A 664 14.08 -20.02 23.89
C LEU A 664 13.70 -21.41 24.41
N GLU A 665 14.63 -22.36 24.52
CA GLU A 665 14.37 -23.68 25.10
C GLU A 665 13.89 -23.59 26.57
N ARG A 666 14.50 -22.67 27.34
CA ARG A 666 14.09 -22.37 28.72
C ARG A 666 12.66 -21.82 28.78
N ILE A 667 12.31 -20.88 27.89
CA ILE A 667 10.98 -20.29 27.80
C ILE A 667 9.94 -21.33 27.39
N GLN A 668 10.24 -22.18 26.40
CA GLN A 668 9.37 -23.28 25.97
C GLN A 668 9.09 -24.25 27.11
N THR A 669 10.10 -24.61 27.89
CA THR A 669 9.96 -25.47 29.07
C THR A 669 9.14 -24.83 30.18
N MET A 670 9.20 -23.50 30.32
CA MET A 670 8.43 -22.74 31.31
C MET A 670 6.96 -22.59 30.93
N TYR A 671 6.67 -22.48 29.63
CA TYR A 671 5.32 -22.26 29.10
C TYR A 671 4.93 -23.33 28.04
N PRO A 672 4.96 -24.63 28.38
CA PRO A 672 4.80 -25.70 27.40
C PRO A 672 3.41 -25.69 26.73
N GLU A 673 2.35 -25.35 27.46
CA GLU A 673 0.99 -25.26 26.93
C GLU A 673 0.82 -24.11 25.92
N ILE A 674 1.50 -22.98 26.16
CA ILE A 674 1.49 -21.81 25.26
C ILE A 674 2.28 -22.11 23.99
N PHE A 675 3.44 -22.76 24.13
CA PHE A 675 4.23 -23.19 22.99
C PHE A 675 3.47 -24.22 22.14
N GLN A 676 2.80 -25.19 22.79
CA GLN A 676 1.94 -26.14 22.08
C GLN A 676 0.77 -25.43 21.36
N ALA A 677 0.15 -24.42 21.97
CA ALA A 677 -0.89 -23.63 21.33
C ALA A 677 -0.38 -22.94 20.06
N TRP A 678 0.78 -22.30 20.11
CA TRP A 678 1.44 -21.76 18.92
C TRP A 678 1.68 -22.82 17.85
N GLN A 679 2.20 -24.00 18.20
CA GLN A 679 2.45 -25.07 17.24
C GLN A 679 1.20 -25.52 16.48
N THR A 680 0.01 -25.48 17.12
CA THR A 680 -1.25 -25.80 16.42
C THR A 680 -1.57 -24.81 15.30
N THR A 681 -1.11 -23.56 15.40
CA THR A 681 -1.32 -22.53 14.37
C THR A 681 -0.45 -22.75 13.12
N LEU A 682 0.61 -23.55 13.24
CA LEU A 682 1.50 -23.87 12.12
C LEU A 682 0.98 -25.01 11.24
N GLY A 683 0.01 -25.78 11.72
CA GLY A 683 -0.60 -26.91 11.01
C GLY A 683 -1.98 -26.61 10.42
N ALA A 684 -2.45 -25.36 10.47
CA ALA A 684 -3.82 -24.92 10.16
C ALA A 684 -3.95 -24.18 8.81
#